data_AF-A0ABC8IQM9-F1
#
_entry.id   AF-A0ABC8IQM9-F1
#
_cell.length_a   1.000
_cell.length_b   1.000
_cell.length_c   1.000
_cell.angle_alpha   90.00
_cell.angle_beta   90.00
_cell.angle_gamma   90.00
#
_symmetry.space_group_name_H-M   'P 1'
#
loop_
_entity.id
_entity.type
_entity.pdbx_description
1 polymer ?
#
loop_
_entity_poly.entity_id
_entity_poly.type
_entity_poly.pdbx_seq_one_letter_code
_entity_poly.pdbx_strand_id
1 'polypeptide(L)'
;MRGPLGAVIGRYTSSDGSEKDGIIKHNRKCRDITFLIIFIAFWVSMIVNSSFGFNQGNPLRLTYGLDYEGNVCGSKHHHRDLTKLELRYWLNPNQVYESGLKDGEHKLGNARTICLLDCPEPSDDTLNWVCDYPDGEIRLKMSDWVERNYDYFEFLTPEMRNSSLQLQGPCYPIIFPSVNVYWSCQYIARASNSSLRHWQQMGGVNIQEDMIIDKSIRRSLNSRASVLKRYVADIGKSWPVLIVCGGLVPLFLSIVWLLLIRHFVAAMPWITVVLFNMLLISVTIFYHLKAGWIGNDAVTPIIGEHDPYFHVYGRELTHVRGVAILMTFISVVAILTSIAIIRRILMATSVLKVAAKVIGEVQALIIFPAIPYAMLAIFYMFWLSAALHLFSSGQVVQNNCNNTNCCAYDLVLKKVNCDRCCGYSIRYTPHITIAIFFHLFGCYWATQFFIASSATVIAGSVASYYWAQGEAASPEIPFLPVFASMKRLARYNLGSVALGSLIVSFVESVRFILEAIRRKTKVRGTTPDHWLGRMGHYTSRGCLKSVEWTIKSVNRNAYIMIAITGKSFCKSSAIATELIMNNIMRIGKVNVIGDVILFLGKLCVSLFSALFGFLMLDSHKYRDSHNKVSSPLLPVLACWALGYVVATLFFAVVEMSIDTIILSFCQDSEENQGNAQHAPSLLLETLDNNEEEVQRLTH
;
A
#
# COMPACT_ATOMS: atom_id res chain seq x y z
N MET A 1 14.31 -3.27 -50.13
CA MET A 1 13.26 -4.11 -50.74
C MET A 1 12.71 -5.06 -49.67
N ARG A 2 11.65 -4.66 -48.97
CA ARG A 2 10.87 -5.53 -48.07
C ARG A 2 9.51 -5.69 -48.74
N GLY A 3 9.22 -6.89 -49.24
CA GLY A 3 7.91 -7.19 -49.81
C GLY A 3 6.83 -7.10 -48.73
N PRO A 4 5.57 -6.81 -49.10
CA PRO A 4 4.45 -6.88 -48.17
C PRO A 4 4.32 -8.34 -47.73
N LEU A 5 4.43 -8.59 -46.42
CA LEU A 5 3.99 -9.87 -45.86
C LEU A 5 2.48 -9.92 -46.10
N GLY A 6 2.07 -10.73 -47.08
CA GLY A 6 0.66 -10.95 -47.39
C GLY A 6 -0.11 -11.39 -46.14
N ALA A 7 -1.41 -11.08 -46.14
CA ALA A 7 -2.41 -11.42 -45.12
C ALA A 7 -1.93 -12.44 -44.08
N VAL A 8 -1.66 -11.96 -42.85
CA VAL A 8 -1.09 -12.76 -41.73
C VAL A 8 -2.04 -13.87 -41.25
N ILE A 9 -3.23 -13.96 -41.84
CA ILE A 9 -4.19 -15.05 -41.75
C ILE A 9 -4.66 -15.32 -43.19
N GLY A 10 -4.43 -16.54 -43.69
CA GLY A 10 -4.74 -16.90 -45.08
C GLY A 10 -6.21 -16.65 -45.42
N ARG A 11 -6.48 -16.27 -46.68
CA ARG A 11 -7.85 -16.18 -47.23
C ARG A 11 -8.63 -17.44 -46.82
N TYR A 12 -9.71 -17.26 -46.07
CA TYR A 12 -10.64 -18.33 -45.71
C TYR A 12 -11.48 -18.74 -46.92
N THR A 13 -10.91 -19.54 -47.81
CA THR A 13 -11.66 -20.30 -48.81
C THR A 13 -11.45 -21.78 -48.53
N SER A 14 -12.45 -22.43 -47.93
CA SER A 14 -12.62 -23.88 -47.98
C SER A 14 -13.84 -24.17 -48.83
N SER A 15 -13.67 -25.07 -49.80
CA SER A 15 -14.65 -25.55 -50.76
C SER A 15 -15.64 -26.56 -50.17
N ASP A 16 -15.54 -26.93 -48.90
CA ASP A 16 -16.38 -27.96 -48.28
C ASP A 16 -17.24 -27.37 -47.18
N GLY A 17 -18.57 -27.41 -47.39
CA GLY A 17 -19.62 -26.81 -46.56
C GLY A 17 -19.84 -27.42 -45.17
N SER A 18 -18.79 -27.62 -44.38
CA SER A 18 -18.92 -27.87 -42.93
C SER A 18 -18.83 -26.57 -42.14
N GLU A 19 -19.72 -26.39 -41.16
CA GLU A 19 -19.78 -25.24 -40.23
C GLU A 19 -18.38 -24.72 -39.83
N LYS A 20 -18.14 -23.43 -40.11
CA LYS A 20 -16.88 -22.76 -39.77
C LYS A 20 -16.79 -22.57 -38.26
N ASP A 21 -15.76 -23.13 -37.64
CA ASP A 21 -15.31 -22.65 -36.32
C ASP A 21 -14.70 -21.24 -36.51
N GLY A 22 -15.39 -20.19 -36.04
CA GLY A 22 -14.94 -18.80 -36.18
C GLY A 22 -13.53 -18.54 -35.62
N ILE A 23 -12.94 -17.38 -35.96
CA ILE A 23 -11.54 -16.98 -35.66
C ILE A 23 -11.08 -17.25 -34.21
N ILE A 24 -12.02 -17.26 -33.27
CA ILE A 24 -11.77 -17.51 -31.85
C ILE A 24 -11.66 -18.99 -31.51
N LYS A 25 -12.39 -19.89 -32.16
CA LYS A 25 -12.46 -21.33 -31.81
C LYS A 25 -11.45 -22.19 -32.59
N HIS A 26 -10.99 -21.72 -33.74
CA HIS A 26 -10.16 -22.51 -34.66
C HIS A 26 -8.73 -22.86 -34.13
N ASN A 27 -8.36 -24.15 -34.17
CA ASN A 27 -6.99 -24.69 -34.02
C ASN A 27 -6.10 -24.16 -32.86
N ARG A 28 -6.67 -23.98 -31.65
CA ARG A 28 -5.89 -23.57 -30.47
C ARG A 28 -5.00 -24.69 -29.91
N LYS A 29 -3.78 -24.33 -29.50
CA LYS A 29 -2.79 -25.19 -28.81
C LYS A 29 -2.29 -24.49 -27.56
N CYS A 30 -1.87 -25.24 -26.54
CA CYS A 30 -1.24 -24.69 -25.34
C CYS A 30 0.03 -23.91 -25.72
N ARG A 31 0.17 -22.69 -25.20
CA ARG A 31 1.27 -21.77 -25.51
C ARG A 31 2.16 -21.52 -24.29
N ASP A 32 3.46 -21.39 -24.54
CA ASP A 32 4.48 -20.96 -23.57
C ASP A 32 4.48 -21.79 -22.26
N ILE A 33 4.27 -23.11 -22.36
CA ILE A 33 4.13 -24.05 -21.23
C ILE A 33 5.33 -23.98 -20.28
N THR A 34 6.54 -23.81 -20.79
CA THR A 34 7.76 -23.67 -19.97
C THR A 34 7.63 -22.55 -18.94
N PHE A 35 7.03 -21.41 -19.31
CA PHE A 35 6.83 -20.28 -18.39
C PHE A 35 5.71 -20.54 -17.38
N LEU A 36 4.73 -21.38 -17.72
CA LEU A 36 3.77 -21.88 -16.74
C LEU A 36 4.45 -22.77 -15.69
N ILE A 37 5.36 -23.65 -16.11
CA ILE A 37 6.15 -24.49 -15.18
C ILE A 37 7.03 -23.62 -14.28
N ILE A 38 7.70 -22.60 -14.83
CA ILE A 38 8.51 -21.65 -14.05
C ILE A 38 7.63 -20.90 -13.03
N PHE A 39 6.45 -20.46 -13.43
CA PHE A 39 5.51 -19.79 -12.52
C PHE A 39 5.11 -20.71 -11.36
N ILE A 40 4.77 -21.98 -11.64
CA ILE A 40 4.42 -22.96 -10.60
C ILE A 40 5.61 -23.20 -9.66
N ALA A 41 6.82 -23.42 -10.20
CA ALA A 41 8.03 -23.64 -9.41
C ALA A 41 8.38 -22.43 -8.51
N PHE A 42 8.17 -21.21 -9.01
CA PHE A 42 8.32 -20.00 -8.23
C PHE A 42 7.34 -19.95 -7.06
N TRP A 43 6.07 -20.30 -7.27
CA TRP A 43 5.06 -20.29 -6.20
C TRP A 43 5.29 -21.38 -5.15
N VAL A 44 5.79 -22.55 -5.56
CA VAL A 44 6.27 -23.56 -4.60
C VAL A 44 7.39 -22.99 -3.74
N SER A 45 8.35 -22.28 -4.35
CA SER A 45 9.44 -21.62 -3.62
C SER A 45 8.94 -20.51 -2.69
N MET A 46 7.90 -19.76 -3.08
CA MET A 46 7.23 -18.77 -2.24
C MET A 46 6.55 -19.37 -1.02
N ILE A 47 5.96 -20.57 -1.15
CA ILE A 47 5.37 -21.30 -0.01
C ILE A 47 6.47 -21.68 0.99
N VAL A 48 7.61 -22.20 0.51
CA VAL A 48 8.76 -22.52 1.36
C VAL A 48 9.28 -21.26 2.08
N ASN A 49 9.42 -20.14 1.36
CA ASN A 49 9.83 -18.86 1.92
C ASN A 49 8.85 -18.35 2.99
N SER A 50 7.55 -18.49 2.75
CA SER A 50 6.50 -18.10 3.69
C SER A 50 6.51 -18.98 4.93
N SER A 51 6.70 -20.29 4.77
CA SER A 51 6.83 -21.25 5.89
C SER A 51 8.03 -20.91 6.79
N PHE A 52 9.18 -20.57 6.20
CA PHE A 52 10.32 -20.04 6.96
C PHE A 52 9.91 -18.81 7.79
N GLY A 53 9.21 -17.86 7.18
CA GLY A 53 8.67 -16.69 7.86
C GLY A 53 7.79 -17.06 9.04
N PHE A 54 6.78 -17.91 8.85
CA PHE A 54 5.86 -18.34 9.92
C PHE A 54 6.55 -19.07 11.07
N ASN A 55 7.61 -19.84 10.80
CA ASN A 55 8.32 -20.59 11.82
C ASN A 55 9.27 -19.72 12.66
N GLN A 56 9.87 -18.68 12.06
CA GLN A 56 10.91 -17.86 12.72
C GLN A 56 10.43 -16.46 13.12
N GLY A 57 9.34 -15.99 12.53
CA GLY A 57 8.80 -14.65 12.70
C GLY A 57 7.95 -14.50 13.96
N ASN A 58 8.04 -13.33 14.59
CA ASN A 58 7.10 -12.89 15.62
C ASN A 58 6.60 -11.48 15.27
N PRO A 59 5.41 -11.35 14.63
CA PRO A 59 4.89 -10.07 14.15
C PRO A 59 4.81 -8.97 15.22
N LEU A 60 4.68 -9.33 16.51
CA LEU A 60 4.65 -8.38 17.62
C LEU A 60 5.94 -7.54 17.70
N ARG A 61 7.08 -8.06 17.21
CA ARG A 61 8.36 -7.33 17.12
C ARG A 61 8.32 -6.08 16.23
N LEU A 62 7.37 -6.02 15.31
CA LEU A 62 7.24 -4.88 14.40
C LEU A 62 6.67 -3.65 15.12
N THR A 63 5.81 -3.88 16.13
CA THR A 63 5.10 -2.84 16.87
C THR A 63 5.66 -2.65 18.28
N TYR A 64 5.86 -3.74 19.03
CA TYR A 64 6.27 -3.72 20.43
C TYR A 64 7.79 -3.59 20.62
N GLY A 65 8.16 -3.12 21.81
CA GLY A 65 9.55 -2.94 22.22
C GLY A 65 10.20 -4.22 22.74
N LEU A 66 11.51 -4.15 22.96
CA LEU A 66 12.27 -5.17 23.68
C LEU A 66 12.55 -4.70 25.12
N ASP A 67 12.59 -5.63 26.07
CA ASP A 67 13.09 -5.40 27.42
C ASP A 67 14.63 -5.53 27.51
N TYR A 68 15.17 -5.43 28.71
CA TYR A 68 16.60 -5.54 29.03
C TYR A 68 17.18 -6.95 28.90
N GLU A 69 16.35 -7.95 28.60
CA GLU A 69 16.79 -9.33 28.28
C GLU A 69 16.61 -9.66 26.79
N GLY A 70 16.06 -8.73 26.00
CA GLY A 70 15.78 -8.95 24.58
C GLY A 70 14.45 -9.66 24.33
N ASN A 71 13.60 -9.82 25.35
CA ASN A 71 12.25 -10.32 25.19
C ASN A 71 11.35 -9.24 24.59
N VAL A 72 10.42 -9.65 23.74
CA VAL A 72 9.42 -8.76 23.15
C VAL A 72 8.29 -8.55 24.16
N CYS A 73 7.97 -7.29 24.47
CA CYS A 73 6.79 -6.95 25.28
C CYS A 73 5.51 -7.50 24.63
N GLY A 74 4.49 -7.85 25.41
CA GLY A 74 3.23 -8.41 24.90
C GLY A 74 3.34 -9.83 24.33
N SER A 75 4.46 -10.51 24.50
CA SER A 75 4.71 -11.85 23.94
C SER A 75 5.09 -12.85 25.03
N LYS A 76 4.73 -14.12 24.83
CA LYS A 76 5.09 -15.21 25.74
C LYS A 76 6.48 -15.75 25.38
N HIS A 77 7.39 -15.77 26.35
CA HIS A 77 8.73 -16.35 26.23
C HIS A 77 8.87 -17.56 27.15
N HIS A 78 9.88 -18.40 26.89
CA HIS A 78 10.10 -19.64 27.64
C HIS A 78 10.30 -19.39 29.14
N HIS A 79 10.99 -18.31 29.50
CA HIS A 79 11.33 -17.97 30.89
C HIS A 79 10.41 -16.91 31.50
N ARG A 80 9.62 -16.20 30.68
CA ARG A 80 8.75 -15.13 31.16
C ARG A 80 7.52 -14.93 30.28
N ASP A 81 6.36 -14.86 30.92
CA ASP A 81 5.11 -14.53 30.24
C ASP A 81 4.87 -13.02 30.30
N LEU A 82 5.11 -12.31 29.18
CA LEU A 82 4.90 -10.87 29.06
C LEU A 82 3.60 -10.54 28.30
N THR A 83 2.70 -11.50 28.12
CA THR A 83 1.49 -11.33 27.28
C THR A 83 0.62 -10.13 27.67
N LYS A 84 0.55 -9.79 28.96
CA LYS A 84 -0.19 -8.62 29.46
C LYS A 84 0.67 -7.34 29.56
N LEU A 85 1.98 -7.46 29.47
CA LEU A 85 2.93 -6.36 29.68
C LEU A 85 3.38 -5.83 28.31
N GLU A 86 2.53 -5.00 27.71
CA GLU A 86 2.69 -4.55 26.32
C GLU A 86 3.53 -3.27 26.20
N LEU A 87 3.72 -2.51 27.29
CA LEU A 87 4.36 -1.21 27.28
C LEU A 87 5.84 -1.27 27.61
N ARG A 88 6.71 -0.78 26.72
CA ARG A 88 8.14 -0.62 27.02
C ARG A 88 8.43 0.68 27.78
N TYR A 89 8.99 0.60 28.97
CA TYR A 89 9.46 1.73 29.78
C TYR A 89 10.99 1.79 29.84
N TRP A 90 11.57 2.99 29.90
CA TRP A 90 13.00 3.18 30.16
C TRP A 90 13.22 3.37 31.66
N LEU A 91 14.14 2.60 32.24
CA LEU A 91 14.34 2.57 33.69
C LEU A 91 15.27 3.68 34.17
N ASN A 92 16.40 3.90 33.49
CA ASN A 92 17.43 4.84 33.93
C ASN A 92 17.31 6.18 33.15
N PRO A 93 16.88 7.28 33.80
CA PRO A 93 16.72 8.57 33.13
C PRO A 93 18.04 9.18 32.65
N ASN A 94 19.17 8.92 33.33
CA ASN A 94 20.48 9.42 32.91
C ASN A 94 20.95 8.75 31.61
N GLN A 95 20.73 7.44 31.44
CA GLN A 95 21.02 6.77 30.15
C GLN A 95 20.20 7.36 28.99
N VAL A 96 18.95 7.76 29.27
CA VAL A 96 18.09 8.41 28.29
C VAL A 96 18.59 9.83 27.99
N TYR A 97 19.01 10.58 29.00
CA TYR A 97 19.63 11.90 28.83
C TYR A 97 20.89 11.84 27.96
N GLU A 98 21.82 10.96 28.31
CA GLU A 98 23.11 10.79 27.63
C GLU A 98 22.93 10.46 26.15
N SER A 99 21.88 9.70 25.82
CA SER A 99 21.53 9.39 24.43
C SER A 99 21.11 10.61 23.58
N GLY A 100 20.80 11.73 24.22
CA GLY A 100 20.39 12.97 23.58
C GLY A 100 21.54 13.92 23.24
N LEU A 101 22.73 13.68 23.82
CA LEU A 101 23.93 14.48 23.62
C LEU A 101 24.42 14.32 22.18
N LYS A 102 24.78 15.44 21.52
CA LYS A 102 25.13 15.44 20.09
C LYS A 102 26.39 14.61 19.77
N ASP A 103 27.33 14.56 20.71
CA ASP A 103 28.61 13.84 20.60
C ASP A 103 28.68 12.67 21.61
N GLY A 104 27.54 12.25 22.17
CA GLY A 104 27.49 11.17 23.15
C GLY A 104 27.69 9.79 22.51
N GLU A 105 28.50 8.94 23.13
CA GLU A 105 28.69 7.54 22.72
C GLU A 105 27.47 6.66 23.05
N HIS A 106 26.60 7.11 23.96
CA HIS A 106 25.39 6.39 24.35
C HIS A 106 24.27 6.52 23.31
N LYS A 107 23.72 5.38 22.87
CA LYS A 107 22.55 5.33 21.99
C LYS A 107 21.31 4.96 22.79
N LEU A 108 20.16 5.54 22.46
CA LEU A 108 18.89 5.25 23.14
C LEU A 108 18.49 3.77 23.08
N GLY A 109 18.90 3.06 22.02
CA GLY A 109 18.71 1.61 21.89
C GLY A 109 19.54 0.76 22.86
N ASN A 110 20.49 1.37 23.59
CA ASN A 110 21.28 0.72 24.63
C ASN A 110 20.76 1.01 26.03
N ALA A 111 19.85 1.99 26.19
CA ALA A 111 19.26 2.31 27.48
C ALA A 111 18.42 1.13 27.98
N ARG A 112 18.49 0.85 29.28
CA ARG A 112 17.80 -0.28 29.92
C ARG A 112 16.28 -0.08 29.88
N THR A 113 15.56 -1.10 29.42
CA THR A 113 14.11 -1.05 29.24
C THR A 113 13.40 -2.24 29.88
N ILE A 114 12.15 -2.07 30.29
CA ILE A 114 11.31 -3.13 30.89
C ILE A 114 9.91 -3.08 30.30
N CYS A 115 9.20 -4.20 30.27
CA CYS A 115 7.79 -4.27 29.85
C CYS A 115 6.85 -4.16 31.06
N LEU A 116 5.87 -3.25 30.97
CA LEU A 116 4.88 -2.91 32.00
C LEU A 116 3.44 -3.01 31.43
N LEU A 117 2.44 -3.06 32.31
CA LEU A 117 1.02 -2.98 31.95
C LEU A 117 0.62 -1.54 31.62
N ASP A 118 1.03 -0.61 32.49
CA ASP A 118 0.70 0.81 32.43
C ASP A 118 1.95 1.66 32.65
N CYS A 119 1.90 2.92 32.19
CA CYS A 119 3.03 3.82 32.35
C CYS A 119 3.10 4.37 33.77
N PRO A 120 4.28 4.32 34.42
CA PRO A 120 4.42 4.76 35.79
C PRO A 120 4.34 6.29 35.90
N GLU A 121 3.72 6.75 36.98
CA GLU A 121 3.57 8.16 37.32
C GLU A 121 4.20 8.46 38.70
N PRO A 122 4.85 9.63 38.85
CA PRO A 122 5.40 10.06 40.12
C PRO A 122 4.28 10.30 41.15
N SER A 123 4.58 10.07 42.42
CA SER A 123 3.70 10.42 43.55
C SER A 123 4.09 11.79 44.12
N ASP A 124 3.10 12.51 44.64
CA ASP A 124 3.31 13.78 45.33
C ASP A 124 3.89 13.60 46.74
N ASP A 125 3.56 12.49 47.40
CA ASP A 125 3.85 12.27 48.82
C ASP A 125 5.03 11.32 49.07
N THR A 126 5.31 10.41 48.14
CA THR A 126 6.35 9.38 48.31
C THR A 126 7.17 9.19 47.04
N LEU A 127 8.31 8.52 47.14
CA LEU A 127 9.07 8.11 45.96
C LEU A 127 8.64 6.72 45.51
N ASN A 128 7.93 6.66 44.39
CA ASN A 128 7.55 5.40 43.74
C ASN A 128 8.76 4.80 42.98
N TRP A 129 8.80 3.47 42.88
CA TRP A 129 9.84 2.76 42.17
C TRP A 129 9.29 1.83 41.09
N VAL A 130 10.07 1.63 40.02
CA VAL A 130 9.93 0.48 39.14
C VAL A 130 11.12 -0.43 39.38
N CYS A 131 10.85 -1.65 39.83
CA CYS A 131 11.86 -2.66 40.05
C CYS A 131 11.92 -3.67 38.91
N ASP A 132 13.10 -4.27 38.72
CA ASP A 132 13.32 -5.35 37.76
C ASP A 132 12.38 -6.54 38.01
N TYR A 133 12.21 -7.42 37.03
CA TYR A 133 11.44 -8.64 37.21
C TYR A 133 11.88 -9.43 38.46
N PRO A 134 10.93 -10.00 39.22
CA PRO A 134 11.23 -10.69 40.47
C PRO A 134 11.93 -12.03 40.19
N ASP A 135 13.25 -11.97 40.03
CA ASP A 135 14.12 -13.12 39.81
C ASP A 135 15.03 -13.37 41.03
N GLY A 136 15.66 -14.55 41.08
CA GLY A 136 16.67 -14.88 42.09
C GLY A 136 16.11 -14.93 43.51
N GLU A 137 16.61 -14.07 44.40
CA GLU A 137 16.20 -14.02 45.81
C GLU A 137 14.89 -13.28 46.06
N ILE A 138 14.40 -12.54 45.07
CA ILE A 138 13.12 -11.84 45.14
C ILE A 138 12.01 -12.88 44.95
N ARG A 139 11.50 -13.45 46.05
CA ARG A 139 10.46 -14.51 46.06
C ARG A 139 9.05 -13.99 45.78
N LEU A 140 8.90 -13.10 44.80
CA LEU A 140 7.61 -12.57 44.34
C LEU A 140 7.18 -13.28 43.06
N LYS A 141 5.89 -13.59 42.92
CA LYS A 141 5.36 -14.01 41.62
C LYS A 141 5.20 -12.78 40.72
N MET A 142 5.26 -13.00 39.41
CA MET A 142 5.04 -11.94 38.42
C MET A 142 3.68 -11.25 38.61
N SER A 143 2.62 -11.98 38.96
CA SER A 143 1.29 -11.41 39.26
C SER A 143 1.34 -10.43 40.42
N ASP A 144 2.03 -10.81 41.50
CA ASP A 144 2.09 -10.05 42.74
C ASP A 144 2.97 -8.81 42.56
N TRP A 145 4.00 -8.91 41.70
CA TRP A 145 4.80 -7.77 41.25
C TRP A 145 3.97 -6.74 40.47
N VAL A 146 3.09 -7.19 39.56
CA VAL A 146 2.17 -6.29 38.83
C VAL A 146 1.16 -5.66 39.79
N GLU A 147 0.59 -6.43 40.72
CA GLU A 147 -0.39 -5.93 41.70
C GLU A 147 0.22 -4.88 42.64
N ARG A 148 1.52 -5.01 42.95
CA ARG A 148 2.30 -4.02 43.71
C ARG A 148 2.77 -2.83 42.87
N ASN A 149 2.24 -2.65 41.67
CA ASN A 149 2.66 -1.59 40.74
C ASN A 149 4.18 -1.57 40.51
N TYR A 150 4.77 -2.76 40.38
CA TYR A 150 6.18 -3.00 40.10
C TYR A 150 7.17 -2.62 41.21
N ASP A 151 6.68 -2.28 42.41
CA ASP A 151 7.51 -1.82 43.52
C ASP A 151 7.72 -2.91 44.59
N TYR A 152 8.98 -3.22 44.86
CA TYR A 152 9.42 -4.03 46.00
C TYR A 152 10.66 -3.44 46.68
N PHE A 153 10.91 -2.14 46.53
CA PHE A 153 12.11 -1.47 47.04
C PHE A 153 12.30 -1.67 48.55
N GLU A 154 11.20 -1.69 49.31
CA GLU A 154 11.22 -1.92 50.76
C GLU A 154 11.84 -3.28 51.15
N PHE A 155 11.76 -4.29 50.29
CA PHE A 155 12.27 -5.64 50.55
C PHE A 155 13.73 -5.83 50.16
N LEU A 156 14.37 -4.81 49.57
CA LEU A 156 15.76 -4.90 49.14
C LEU A 156 16.74 -4.92 50.33
N THR A 157 17.84 -5.67 50.17
CA THR A 157 18.97 -5.64 51.09
C THR A 157 19.68 -4.27 51.04
N PRO A 158 20.46 -3.89 52.07
CA PRO A 158 21.20 -2.63 52.06
C PRO A 158 22.11 -2.45 50.83
N GLU A 159 22.74 -3.54 50.35
CA GLU A 159 23.59 -3.52 49.16
C GLU A 159 22.80 -3.26 47.87
N MET A 160 21.63 -3.90 47.72
CA MET A 160 20.73 -3.68 46.59
C MET A 160 20.15 -2.27 46.59
N ARG A 161 19.80 -1.73 47.77
CA ARG A 161 19.35 -0.34 47.90
C ARG A 161 20.44 0.63 47.50
N ASN A 162 21.68 0.41 47.95
CA ASN A 162 22.82 1.25 47.55
C ASN A 162 23.02 1.22 46.02
N SER A 163 22.94 0.05 45.39
CA SER A 163 23.03 -0.09 43.93
C SER A 163 21.89 0.63 43.20
N SER A 164 20.66 0.59 43.76
CA SER A 164 19.49 1.30 43.23
C SER A 164 19.67 2.82 43.30
N LEU A 165 20.22 3.33 44.41
CA LEU A 165 20.58 4.75 44.59
C LEU A 165 21.66 5.21 43.61
N GLN A 166 22.47 4.31 43.07
CA GLN A 166 23.46 4.57 42.00
C GLN A 166 22.86 4.47 40.57
N LEU A 167 21.53 4.30 40.44
CA LEU A 167 20.85 4.02 39.17
C LEU A 167 21.36 2.76 38.44
N GLN A 168 21.87 1.78 39.20
CA GLN A 168 22.29 0.48 38.70
C GLN A 168 21.22 -0.59 38.93
N GLY A 169 20.15 -0.29 39.68
CA GLY A 169 19.09 -1.24 39.99
C GLY A 169 19.36 -2.04 41.27
N PRO A 170 18.50 -3.01 41.64
CA PRO A 170 17.40 -3.55 40.83
C PRO A 170 16.14 -2.68 40.77
N CYS A 171 16.03 -1.60 41.57
CA CYS A 171 14.91 -0.67 41.53
C CYS A 171 15.34 0.72 41.05
N TYR A 172 14.47 1.38 40.30
CA TYR A 172 14.71 2.69 39.69
C TYR A 172 13.61 3.68 40.09
N PRO A 173 13.96 4.94 40.43
CA PRO A 173 12.99 5.91 40.93
C PRO A 173 12.12 6.47 39.80
N ILE A 174 10.82 6.64 40.06
CA ILE A 174 9.90 7.31 39.13
C ILE A 174 9.96 8.81 39.39
N ILE A 175 10.81 9.51 38.62
CA ILE A 175 11.03 10.95 38.76
C ILE A 175 10.28 11.75 37.69
N PHE A 176 10.19 11.22 36.48
CA PHE A 176 9.56 11.88 35.35
C PHE A 176 8.19 11.27 35.09
N PRO A 177 7.12 12.07 34.93
CA PRO A 177 5.82 11.56 34.50
C PRO A 177 5.92 11.00 33.09
N SER A 178 5.26 9.87 32.87
CA SER A 178 5.34 9.15 31.60
C SER A 178 3.97 8.77 31.06
N VAL A 179 3.81 8.80 29.73
CA VAL A 179 2.55 8.41 29.07
C VAL A 179 2.81 7.40 27.96
N ASN A 180 1.78 6.60 27.68
CA ASN A 180 1.85 5.58 26.63
C ASN A 180 1.86 6.25 25.25
N VAL A 181 3.00 6.18 24.59
CA VAL A 181 3.19 6.63 23.21
C VAL A 181 3.59 5.42 22.37
N TYR A 182 2.58 4.72 21.83
CA TYR A 182 2.72 3.55 20.96
C TYR A 182 3.43 2.37 21.61
N TRP A 183 2.84 1.85 22.69
CA TRP A 183 3.36 0.68 23.41
C TRP A 183 4.73 0.95 24.03
N SER A 184 5.00 2.22 24.34
CA SER A 184 6.23 2.66 24.97
C SER A 184 5.93 3.86 25.86
N CYS A 185 6.34 3.79 27.12
CA CYS A 185 6.14 4.84 28.11
C CYS A 185 7.21 5.91 27.96
N GLN A 186 6.79 7.15 27.76
CA GLN A 186 7.68 8.26 27.43
C GLN A 186 7.56 9.38 28.44
N TYR A 187 8.71 9.93 28.85
CA TYR A 187 8.76 11.10 29.70
C TYR A 187 8.22 12.32 28.95
N ILE A 188 7.24 13.02 29.53
CA ILE A 188 6.55 14.14 28.86
C ILE A 188 6.65 15.48 29.59
N ALA A 189 7.12 15.50 30.82
CA ALA A 189 7.29 16.73 31.60
C ALA A 189 8.67 16.80 32.24
N ARG A 190 8.90 17.89 32.98
CA ARG A 190 10.09 18.02 33.85
C ARG A 190 10.01 17.01 35.00
N ALA A 191 11.14 16.81 35.66
CA ALA A 191 11.20 16.01 36.89
C ALA A 191 10.18 16.53 37.91
N SER A 192 9.50 15.61 38.60
CA SER A 192 8.64 15.95 39.73
C SER A 192 9.50 16.49 40.87
N ASN A 193 9.22 17.72 41.32
CA ASN A 193 9.96 18.36 42.40
C ASN A 193 9.87 17.55 43.71
N SER A 194 8.71 16.95 44.01
CA SER A 194 8.51 16.12 45.20
C SER A 194 9.36 14.87 45.12
N SER A 195 9.25 14.09 44.04
CA SER A 195 9.96 12.82 43.86
C SER A 195 11.48 13.04 43.81
N LEU A 196 11.94 14.11 43.15
CA LEU A 196 13.36 14.48 43.10
C LEU A 196 13.92 14.84 44.48
N ARG A 197 13.16 15.59 45.30
CA ARG A 197 13.57 15.94 46.66
C ARG A 197 13.72 14.69 47.53
N HIS A 198 12.76 13.77 47.46
CA HIS A 198 12.83 12.50 48.20
C HIS A 198 14.02 11.65 47.75
N TRP A 199 14.30 11.61 46.45
CA TRP A 199 15.47 10.92 45.89
C TRP A 199 16.80 11.48 46.43
N GLN A 200 16.94 12.81 46.48
CA GLN A 200 18.13 13.47 47.04
C GLN A 200 18.27 13.21 48.54
N GLN A 201 17.17 13.22 49.30
CA GLN A 201 17.16 12.92 50.73
C GLN A 201 17.61 11.49 51.03
N MET A 202 17.34 10.54 50.13
CA MET A 202 17.82 9.16 50.24
C MET A 202 19.26 8.96 49.79
N GLY A 203 19.98 10.02 49.39
CA GLY A 203 21.38 9.95 48.94
C GLY A 203 21.54 9.38 47.53
N GLY A 204 20.52 9.50 46.68
CA GLY A 204 20.58 9.09 45.29
C GLY A 204 21.57 9.92 44.46
N VAL A 205 22.13 9.33 43.40
CA VAL A 205 23.04 10.04 42.48
C VAL A 205 22.34 11.17 41.75
N ASN A 206 23.12 12.14 41.24
CA ASN A 206 22.57 13.27 40.52
C ASN A 206 21.79 12.82 39.27
N ILE A 207 20.55 13.29 39.13
CA ILE A 207 19.71 13.04 37.96
C ILE A 207 19.74 14.28 37.09
N GLN A 208 20.01 14.11 35.80
CA GLN A 208 20.07 15.24 34.89
C GLN A 208 18.65 15.67 34.49
N GLU A 209 18.24 16.86 34.94
CA GLU A 209 16.87 17.38 34.78
C GLU A 209 16.65 18.18 33.47
N ASP A 210 17.70 18.34 32.67
CA ASP A 210 17.69 19.14 31.45
C ASP A 210 16.66 18.65 30.42
N MET A 211 16.08 19.61 29.69
CA MET A 211 15.12 19.40 28.58
C MET A 211 15.68 18.56 27.41
N ILE A 212 16.95 18.13 27.46
CA ILE A 212 17.56 17.24 26.46
C ILE A 212 16.91 15.84 26.50
N ILE A 213 16.38 15.39 27.65
CA ILE A 213 15.61 14.14 27.75
C ILE A 213 14.40 14.19 26.80
N ASP A 214 13.58 15.25 26.87
CA ASP A 214 12.46 15.47 25.95
C ASP A 214 12.96 15.52 24.49
N LYS A 215 14.06 16.23 24.24
CA LYS A 215 14.62 16.38 22.88
C LYS A 215 15.14 15.07 22.30
N SER A 216 15.75 14.20 23.11
CA SER A 216 16.26 12.88 22.71
C SER A 216 15.12 11.95 22.33
N ILE A 217 14.14 11.82 23.24
CA ILE A 217 12.94 11.02 23.03
C ILE A 217 12.17 11.55 21.83
N ARG A 218 11.97 12.87 21.71
CA ARG A 218 11.31 13.53 20.58
C ARG A 218 12.04 13.34 19.26
N ARG A 219 13.38 13.36 19.22
CA ARG A 219 14.16 13.03 18.01
C ARG A 219 14.00 11.57 17.62
N SER A 220 14.01 10.66 18.59
CA SER A 220 13.76 9.24 18.36
C SER A 220 12.34 8.99 17.85
N LEU A 221 11.35 9.71 18.38
CA LEU A 221 9.94 9.67 17.97
C LEU A 221 9.62 10.31 16.62
N ASN A 222 10.33 11.37 16.28
CA ASN A 222 10.23 12.01 14.96
C ASN A 222 11.14 11.32 13.93
N SER A 223 11.84 10.25 14.33
CA SER A 223 12.55 9.42 13.36
C SER A 223 11.54 8.83 12.38
N ARG A 224 11.97 8.63 11.13
CA ARG A 224 11.08 8.08 10.09
C ARG A 224 10.56 6.69 10.47
N ALA A 225 11.33 5.92 11.23
CA ALA A 225 10.98 4.58 11.67
C ALA A 225 9.88 4.59 12.74
N SER A 226 9.95 5.49 13.72
CA SER A 226 8.91 5.61 14.75
C SER A 226 7.62 6.16 14.17
N VAL A 227 7.67 7.21 13.34
CA VAL A 227 6.48 7.74 12.64
C VAL A 227 5.79 6.65 11.81
N LEU A 228 6.57 5.81 11.11
CA LEU A 228 6.02 4.66 10.39
C LEU A 228 5.36 3.63 11.34
N LYS A 229 5.97 3.32 12.49
CA LYS A 229 5.36 2.43 13.49
C LYS A 229 4.03 2.97 14.02
N ARG A 230 3.93 4.30 14.22
CA ARG A 230 2.69 4.97 14.64
C ARG A 230 1.55 4.71 13.66
N TYR A 231 1.85 4.93 12.39
CA TYR A 231 0.96 4.72 11.27
C TYR A 231 0.51 3.27 11.10
N VAL A 232 1.42 2.32 11.30
CA VAL A 232 1.10 0.88 11.26
C VAL A 232 0.18 0.48 12.41
N ALA A 233 0.38 1.04 13.61
CA ALA A 233 -0.49 0.76 14.76
C ALA A 233 -1.91 1.31 14.55
N ASP A 234 -2.05 2.53 14.02
CA ASP A 234 -3.37 3.11 13.71
C ASP A 234 -4.10 2.27 12.64
N ILE A 235 -3.40 1.81 11.60
CA ILE A 235 -3.94 0.84 10.61
C ILE A 235 -4.41 -0.45 11.30
N GLY A 236 -3.62 -0.96 12.25
CA GLY A 236 -3.93 -2.16 13.01
C GLY A 236 -5.22 -2.00 13.82
N LYS A 237 -5.42 -0.86 14.49
CA LYS A 237 -6.67 -0.57 15.23
C LYS A 237 -7.85 -0.36 14.29
N SER A 238 -7.64 0.27 13.13
CA SER A 238 -8.69 0.60 12.17
C SER A 238 -8.94 -0.47 11.10
N TRP A 239 -8.40 -1.68 11.24
CA TRP A 239 -8.52 -2.73 10.22
C TRP A 239 -9.97 -3.01 9.74
N PRO A 240 -11.03 -2.95 10.59
CA PRO A 240 -12.40 -3.18 10.11
C PRO A 240 -12.86 -2.05 9.18
N VAL A 241 -12.41 -0.82 9.43
CA VAL A 241 -12.69 0.34 8.56
C VAL A 241 -12.06 0.12 7.19
N LEU A 242 -10.84 -0.41 7.13
CA LEU A 242 -10.16 -0.69 5.85
C LEU A 242 -10.91 -1.74 5.01
N ILE A 243 -11.47 -2.78 5.65
CA ILE A 243 -12.26 -3.80 4.94
C ILE A 243 -13.55 -3.21 4.39
N VAL A 244 -14.30 -2.50 5.23
CA VAL A 244 -15.60 -1.94 4.84
C VAL A 244 -15.42 -0.81 3.84
N CYS A 245 -14.67 0.22 4.21
CA CYS A 245 -14.55 1.44 3.42
C CYS A 245 -13.52 1.30 2.29
N GLY A 246 -12.44 0.54 2.46
CA GLY A 246 -11.43 0.32 1.41
C GLY A 246 -11.74 -0.86 0.47
N GLY A 247 -12.60 -1.81 0.89
CA GLY A 247 -12.95 -3.00 0.11
C GLY A 247 -14.40 -3.03 -0.36
N LEU A 248 -15.35 -3.15 0.57
CA LEU A 248 -16.76 -3.42 0.25
C LEU A 248 -17.49 -2.23 -0.37
N VAL A 249 -17.33 -1.02 0.20
CA VAL A 249 -17.94 0.21 -0.32
C VAL A 249 -17.49 0.50 -1.77
N PRO A 250 -16.19 0.55 -2.10
CA PRO A 250 -15.76 0.83 -3.47
C PRO A 250 -16.13 -0.30 -4.44
N LEU A 251 -16.21 -1.55 -3.98
CA LEU A 251 -16.75 -2.65 -4.79
C LEU A 251 -18.21 -2.37 -5.17
N PHE A 252 -19.05 -2.04 -4.19
CA PHE A 252 -20.46 -1.72 -4.42
C PHE A 252 -20.62 -0.52 -5.35
N LEU A 253 -19.90 0.58 -5.08
CA LEU A 253 -19.94 1.78 -5.90
C LEU A 253 -19.47 1.53 -7.34
N SER A 254 -18.48 0.65 -7.53
CA SER A 254 -17.99 0.31 -8.87
C SER A 254 -19.00 -0.52 -9.67
N ILE A 255 -19.72 -1.44 -9.02
CA ILE A 255 -20.83 -2.18 -9.66
C ILE A 255 -21.96 -1.23 -10.05
N VAL A 256 -22.36 -0.33 -9.14
CA VAL A 256 -23.37 0.70 -9.42
C VAL A 256 -22.93 1.56 -10.60
N TRP A 257 -21.66 1.95 -10.65
CA TRP A 257 -21.11 2.74 -11.74
C TRP A 257 -21.17 2.03 -13.10
N LEU A 258 -20.87 0.72 -13.16
CA LEU A 258 -21.01 -0.08 -14.40
C LEU A 258 -22.49 -0.20 -14.82
N LEU A 259 -23.42 -0.31 -13.87
CA LEU A 259 -24.86 -0.30 -14.14
C LEU A 259 -25.34 1.07 -14.66
N LEU A 260 -24.78 2.18 -14.15
CA LEU A 260 -25.08 3.53 -14.64
C LEU A 260 -24.60 3.73 -16.08
N ILE A 261 -23.42 3.20 -16.44
CA ILE A 261 -22.97 3.22 -17.85
C ILE A 261 -23.96 2.48 -18.75
N ARG A 262 -24.44 1.31 -18.33
CA ARG A 262 -25.38 0.54 -19.13
C ARG A 262 -26.68 1.29 -19.41
N HIS A 263 -27.29 1.88 -18.39
CA HIS A 263 -28.64 2.46 -18.51
C HIS A 263 -28.64 3.96 -18.86
N PHE A 264 -27.58 4.68 -18.51
CA PHE A 264 -27.53 6.14 -18.57
C PHE A 264 -26.24 6.67 -19.22
N VAL A 265 -25.70 5.97 -20.22
CA VAL A 265 -24.41 6.31 -20.86
C VAL A 265 -24.26 7.77 -21.30
N ALA A 266 -25.34 8.43 -21.73
CA ALA A 266 -25.31 9.83 -22.16
C ALA A 266 -25.25 10.83 -20.98
N ALA A 267 -25.89 10.51 -19.87
CA ALA A 267 -25.91 11.38 -18.67
C ALA A 267 -24.70 11.11 -17.75
N MET A 268 -24.19 9.89 -17.79
CA MET A 268 -23.18 9.39 -16.87
C MET A 268 -21.87 10.23 -16.83
N PRO A 269 -21.30 10.69 -17.95
CA PRO A 269 -20.12 11.56 -17.92
C PRO A 269 -20.37 12.88 -17.18
N TRP A 270 -21.54 13.49 -17.40
CA TRP A 270 -21.95 14.73 -16.73
C TRP A 270 -22.13 14.51 -15.23
N ILE A 271 -22.82 13.43 -14.85
CA ILE A 271 -22.97 13.03 -13.44
C ILE A 271 -21.59 12.88 -12.80
N THR A 272 -20.64 12.22 -13.47
CA THR A 272 -19.29 11.99 -12.93
C THR A 272 -18.54 13.30 -12.70
N VAL A 273 -18.59 14.23 -13.66
CA VAL A 273 -17.92 15.53 -13.56
C VAL A 273 -18.53 16.39 -12.46
N VAL A 274 -19.86 16.47 -12.39
CA VAL A 274 -20.55 17.21 -11.33
C VAL A 274 -20.22 16.62 -9.97
N LEU A 275 -20.31 15.30 -9.82
CA LEU A 275 -20.03 14.59 -8.60
C LEU A 275 -18.58 14.78 -8.12
N PHE A 276 -17.62 14.73 -9.04
CA PHE A 276 -16.21 14.96 -8.73
C PHE A 276 -15.97 16.37 -8.18
N ASN A 277 -16.50 17.40 -8.82
CA ASN A 277 -16.35 18.77 -8.36
C ASN A 277 -17.05 19.01 -7.02
N MET A 278 -18.26 18.45 -6.83
CA MET A 278 -18.99 18.52 -5.56
C MET A 278 -18.20 17.88 -4.41
N LEU A 279 -17.60 16.70 -4.63
CA LEU A 279 -16.75 16.05 -3.64
C LEU A 279 -15.52 16.90 -3.32
N LEU A 280 -14.83 17.44 -4.32
CA LEU A 280 -13.66 18.29 -4.10
C LEU A 280 -14.01 19.57 -3.32
N ILE A 281 -15.13 20.22 -3.66
CA ILE A 281 -15.61 21.40 -2.93
C ILE A 281 -15.95 21.03 -1.49
N SER A 282 -16.63 19.90 -1.26
CA SER A 282 -16.96 19.41 0.08
C SER A 282 -15.71 19.17 0.94
N VAL A 283 -14.69 18.51 0.39
CA VAL A 283 -13.40 18.30 1.08
C VAL A 283 -12.69 19.62 1.35
N THR A 284 -12.70 20.54 0.40
CA THR A 284 -12.10 21.87 0.57
C THR A 284 -12.80 22.65 1.69
N ILE A 285 -14.13 22.69 1.70
CA ILE A 285 -14.92 23.31 2.79
C ILE A 285 -14.58 22.66 4.13
N PHE A 286 -14.51 21.32 4.20
CA PHE A 286 -14.13 20.62 5.42
C PHE A 286 -12.77 21.07 5.99
N TYR A 287 -11.75 21.21 5.14
CA TYR A 287 -10.44 21.72 5.58
C TYR A 287 -10.47 23.19 6.00
N HIS A 288 -11.30 24.03 5.37
CA HIS A 288 -11.49 25.42 5.78
C HIS A 288 -12.19 25.54 7.14
N LEU A 289 -13.19 24.69 7.41
CA LEU A 289 -13.82 24.57 8.73
C LEU A 289 -12.79 24.14 9.79
N LYS A 290 -11.98 23.11 9.50
CA LYS A 290 -10.91 22.66 10.42
C LYS A 290 -9.77 23.66 10.59
N ALA A 291 -9.51 24.51 9.60
CA ALA A 291 -8.52 25.59 9.67
C ALA A 291 -8.99 26.79 10.53
N GLY A 292 -10.27 26.82 10.91
CA GLY A 292 -10.88 27.92 11.66
C GLY A 292 -11.08 29.20 10.84
N TRP A 293 -11.18 29.08 9.50
CA TRP A 293 -11.42 30.23 8.62
C TRP A 293 -12.91 30.44 8.31
N ILE A 294 -13.75 29.42 8.53
CA ILE A 294 -15.20 29.47 8.31
C ILE A 294 -15.90 28.99 9.59
N GLY A 295 -16.70 29.86 10.22
CA GLY A 295 -17.43 29.61 11.48
C GLY A 295 -16.81 30.29 12.71
N ASN A 296 -17.65 30.61 13.71
CA ASN A 296 -17.20 31.24 14.96
C ASN A 296 -16.57 30.18 15.86
N ASP A 297 -15.30 30.37 16.25
CA ASP A 297 -14.52 29.76 17.35
C ASP A 297 -14.98 28.39 17.90
N ALA A 298 -15.38 27.46 17.05
CA ALA A 298 -15.81 26.11 17.44
C ALA A 298 -14.60 25.18 17.71
N VAL A 299 -13.50 25.71 18.25
CA VAL A 299 -12.27 24.95 18.54
C VAL A 299 -12.37 24.18 19.87
N THR A 300 -13.44 24.35 20.65
CA THR A 300 -13.50 23.83 22.03
C THR A 300 -14.21 22.47 22.27
N PRO A 301 -15.14 21.92 21.44
CA PRO A 301 -15.83 20.69 21.85
C PRO A 301 -15.28 19.36 21.28
N ILE A 302 -14.28 19.37 20.39
CA ILE A 302 -13.77 18.14 19.73
C ILE A 302 -12.29 17.86 20.03
N ILE A 303 -11.61 18.79 20.71
CA ILE A 303 -10.26 18.58 21.23
C ILE A 303 -10.46 18.43 22.73
N GLY A 304 -10.10 17.27 23.29
CA GLY A 304 -10.23 16.96 24.71
C GLY A 304 -9.68 18.06 25.62
N GLU A 305 -10.12 18.00 26.87
CA GLU A 305 -9.87 18.95 27.96
C GLU A 305 -8.47 19.62 27.89
N HIS A 306 -8.45 20.94 28.13
CA HIS A 306 -7.26 21.78 28.03
C HIS A 306 -6.13 21.25 28.94
N ASP A 307 -5.09 20.71 28.33
CA ASP A 307 -3.87 20.35 29.04
C ASP A 307 -2.85 21.51 28.93
N PRO A 308 -2.56 22.26 30.02
CA PRO A 308 -1.81 23.51 29.98
C PRO A 308 -0.33 23.37 29.57
N TYR A 309 0.15 22.15 29.32
CA TYR A 309 1.56 21.86 29.04
C TYR A 309 1.89 21.54 27.56
N PHE A 310 0.90 21.44 26.66
CA PHE A 310 1.13 21.13 25.24
C PHE A 310 0.83 22.31 24.29
N HIS A 311 1.83 23.13 23.97
CA HIS A 311 1.80 24.08 22.83
C HIS A 311 2.01 23.38 21.46
N VAL A 312 1.27 22.30 21.18
CA VAL A 312 1.26 21.62 19.86
C VAL A 312 0.36 22.35 18.86
N TYR A 313 -0.49 23.27 19.34
CA TYR A 313 -1.47 24.04 18.57
C TYR A 313 -0.89 24.80 17.37
N GLY A 314 0.33 25.35 17.46
CA GLY A 314 0.88 26.19 16.39
C GLY A 314 1.25 25.40 15.12
N ARG A 315 1.80 24.20 15.26
CA ARG A 315 2.33 23.43 14.13
C ARG A 315 1.25 22.65 13.38
N GLU A 316 0.38 21.95 14.11
CA GLU A 316 -0.74 21.20 13.52
C GLU A 316 -1.74 22.14 12.83
N LEU A 317 -2.07 23.29 13.43
CA LEU A 317 -2.93 24.29 12.79
C LEU A 317 -2.29 24.90 11.53
N THR A 318 -0.97 25.14 11.55
CA THR A 318 -0.25 25.60 10.35
C THR A 318 -0.27 24.55 9.23
N HIS A 319 -0.14 23.27 9.57
CA HIS A 319 -0.26 22.17 8.60
C HIS A 319 -1.67 22.09 8.00
N VAL A 320 -2.72 22.17 8.83
CA VAL A 320 -4.12 22.16 8.37
C VAL A 320 -4.43 23.35 7.46
N ARG A 321 -3.98 24.56 7.83
CA ARG A 321 -4.10 25.76 6.97
C ARG A 321 -3.38 25.60 5.64
N GLY A 322 -2.18 25.02 5.64
CA GLY A 322 -1.44 24.71 4.41
C GLY A 322 -2.19 23.72 3.51
N VAL A 323 -2.79 22.68 4.08
CA VAL A 323 -3.62 21.71 3.34
C VAL A 323 -4.88 22.38 2.79
N ALA A 324 -5.54 23.27 3.52
CA ALA A 324 -6.72 24.01 3.04
C ALA A 324 -6.40 24.87 1.81
N ILE A 325 -5.25 25.56 1.79
CA ILE A 325 -4.79 26.33 0.62
C ILE A 325 -4.52 25.40 -0.56
N LEU A 326 -3.81 24.28 -0.33
CA LEU A 326 -3.52 23.29 -1.38
C LEU A 326 -4.81 22.72 -1.98
N MET A 327 -5.77 22.35 -1.14
CA MET A 327 -7.07 21.82 -1.59
C MET A 327 -7.86 22.85 -2.38
N THR A 328 -7.80 24.13 -2.00
CA THR A 328 -8.41 25.22 -2.78
C THR A 328 -7.79 25.33 -4.17
N PHE A 329 -6.47 25.29 -4.28
CA PHE A 329 -5.77 25.27 -5.57
C PHE A 329 -6.18 24.06 -6.42
N ILE A 330 -6.22 22.85 -5.82
CA ILE A 330 -6.66 21.64 -6.51
C ILE A 330 -8.12 21.75 -6.99
N SER A 331 -9.03 22.26 -6.16
CA SER A 331 -10.43 22.48 -6.54
C SER A 331 -10.57 23.47 -7.71
N VAL A 332 -9.83 24.58 -7.70
CA VAL A 332 -9.85 25.56 -8.80
C VAL A 332 -9.34 24.93 -10.09
N VAL A 333 -8.20 24.22 -10.04
CA VAL A 333 -7.67 23.52 -11.22
C VAL A 333 -8.66 22.45 -11.71
N ALA A 334 -9.29 21.69 -10.81
CA ALA A 334 -10.29 20.69 -11.16
C ALA A 334 -11.52 21.31 -11.85
N ILE A 335 -12.01 22.46 -11.40
CA ILE A 335 -13.12 23.18 -12.04
C ILE A 335 -12.70 23.67 -13.43
N LEU A 336 -11.53 24.30 -13.55
CA LEU A 336 -11.01 24.79 -14.84
C LEU A 336 -10.81 23.64 -15.85
N THR A 337 -10.26 22.50 -15.39
CA THR A 337 -10.13 21.31 -16.23
C THR A 337 -11.50 20.74 -16.61
N SER A 338 -12.47 20.73 -15.69
CA SER A 338 -13.84 20.28 -15.95
C SER A 338 -14.52 21.11 -17.03
N ILE A 339 -14.32 22.43 -17.03
CA ILE A 339 -14.81 23.34 -18.09
C ILE A 339 -14.11 23.02 -19.42
N ALA A 340 -12.80 22.83 -19.40
CA ALA A 340 -12.01 22.56 -20.61
C ALA A 340 -12.38 21.21 -21.27
N ILE A 341 -12.80 20.21 -20.49
CA ILE A 341 -13.18 18.89 -21.03
C ILE A 341 -14.63 18.80 -21.51
N ILE A 342 -15.47 19.84 -21.36
CA ILE A 342 -16.90 19.79 -21.77
C ILE A 342 -17.07 19.33 -23.22
N ARG A 343 -16.30 19.90 -24.16
CA ARG A 343 -16.33 19.48 -25.57
C ARG A 343 -15.87 18.04 -25.75
N ARG A 344 -14.86 17.63 -24.99
CA ARG A 344 -14.31 16.26 -25.02
C ARG A 344 -15.28 15.23 -24.46
N ILE A 345 -16.14 15.60 -23.51
CA ILE A 345 -17.17 14.70 -22.95
C ILE A 345 -18.15 14.24 -24.03
N LEU A 346 -18.54 15.14 -24.94
CA LEU A 346 -19.45 14.81 -26.04
C LEU A 346 -18.83 13.72 -26.95
N MET A 347 -17.56 13.88 -27.33
CA MET A 347 -16.82 12.89 -28.11
C MET A 347 -16.65 11.57 -27.35
N ALA A 348 -16.30 11.58 -26.07
CA ALA A 348 -16.15 10.32 -25.31
C ALA A 348 -17.47 9.57 -25.11
N THR A 349 -18.60 10.28 -25.13
CA THR A 349 -19.92 9.66 -24.96
C THR A 349 -20.23 8.67 -26.09
N SER A 350 -19.80 8.94 -27.33
CA SER A 350 -19.99 7.99 -28.45
C SER A 350 -19.19 6.70 -28.25
N VAL A 351 -17.93 6.81 -27.82
CA VAL A 351 -17.07 5.66 -27.49
C VAL A 351 -17.63 4.85 -26.32
N LEU A 352 -18.11 5.53 -25.28
CA LEU A 352 -18.75 4.86 -24.14
C LEU A 352 -20.06 4.17 -24.52
N LYS A 353 -20.83 4.70 -25.49
CA LYS A 353 -22.03 4.02 -26.02
C LYS A 353 -21.68 2.68 -26.65
N VAL A 354 -20.58 2.61 -27.39
CA VAL A 354 -20.10 1.33 -27.97
C VAL A 354 -19.76 0.34 -26.86
N ALA A 355 -19.01 0.76 -25.85
CA ALA A 355 -18.68 -0.10 -24.71
C ALA A 355 -19.91 -0.53 -23.90
N ALA A 356 -20.83 0.39 -23.65
CA ALA A 356 -22.09 0.14 -22.94
C ALA A 356 -22.97 -0.88 -23.67
N LYS A 357 -23.02 -0.82 -25.01
CA LYS A 357 -23.71 -1.81 -25.83
C LYS A 357 -23.12 -3.21 -25.60
N VAL A 358 -21.80 -3.36 -25.70
CA VAL A 358 -21.15 -4.66 -25.48
C VAL A 358 -21.35 -5.19 -24.07
N ILE A 359 -21.25 -4.33 -23.05
CA ILE A 359 -21.49 -4.72 -21.65
C ILE A 359 -22.97 -5.09 -21.42
N GLY A 360 -23.89 -4.47 -22.15
CA GLY A 360 -25.33 -4.79 -22.12
C GLY A 360 -25.65 -6.17 -22.69
N GLU A 361 -24.94 -6.58 -23.74
CA GLU A 361 -25.08 -7.89 -24.39
C GLU A 361 -24.33 -8.98 -23.60
N VAL A 362 -23.09 -8.70 -23.19
CA VAL A 362 -22.25 -9.60 -22.38
C VAL A 362 -22.37 -9.24 -20.89
N GLN A 363 -23.57 -9.39 -20.34
CA GLN A 363 -23.93 -8.92 -18.99
C GLN A 363 -23.03 -9.45 -17.87
N ALA A 364 -22.46 -10.64 -18.05
CA ALA A 364 -21.50 -11.24 -17.12
C ALA A 364 -20.26 -10.35 -16.87
N LEU A 365 -19.91 -9.44 -17.79
CA LEU A 365 -18.79 -8.50 -17.63
C LEU A 365 -18.99 -7.51 -16.47
N ILE A 366 -20.23 -7.25 -16.03
CA ILE A 366 -20.51 -6.35 -14.90
C ILE A 366 -20.04 -6.97 -13.57
N ILE A 367 -20.29 -8.27 -13.40
CA ILE A 367 -20.00 -9.00 -12.15
C ILE A 367 -18.62 -9.66 -12.21
N PHE A 368 -18.13 -10.00 -13.41
CA PHE A 368 -16.86 -10.69 -13.61
C PHE A 368 -15.69 -10.13 -12.77
N PRO A 369 -15.44 -8.80 -12.66
CA PRO A 369 -14.33 -8.25 -11.88
C PRO A 369 -14.37 -8.59 -10.39
N ALA A 370 -15.52 -8.98 -9.84
CA ALA A 370 -15.62 -9.46 -8.46
C ALA A 370 -14.81 -10.75 -8.23
N ILE A 371 -14.67 -11.59 -9.26
CA ILE A 371 -13.87 -12.83 -9.18
C ILE A 371 -12.37 -12.53 -9.00
N PRO A 372 -11.67 -11.83 -9.92
CA PRO A 372 -10.26 -11.50 -9.71
C PRO A 372 -10.05 -10.58 -8.51
N TYR A 373 -11.02 -9.72 -8.14
CA TYR A 373 -10.96 -8.97 -6.89
C TYR A 373 -10.92 -9.89 -5.66
N ALA A 374 -11.83 -10.86 -5.56
CA ALA A 374 -11.86 -11.81 -4.45
C ALA A 374 -10.58 -12.67 -4.40
N MET A 375 -10.10 -13.13 -5.56
CA MET A 375 -8.83 -13.88 -5.66
C MET A 375 -7.64 -13.03 -5.18
N LEU A 376 -7.53 -11.78 -5.61
CA LEU A 376 -6.48 -10.85 -5.16
C LEU A 376 -6.60 -10.51 -3.67
N ALA A 377 -7.82 -10.34 -3.15
CA ALA A 377 -8.05 -10.08 -1.73
C ALA A 377 -7.56 -11.26 -0.87
N ILE A 378 -7.95 -12.49 -1.23
CA ILE A 378 -7.48 -13.71 -0.55
C ILE A 378 -5.96 -13.82 -0.65
N PHE A 379 -5.40 -13.62 -1.85
CA PHE A 379 -3.96 -13.63 -2.07
C PHE A 379 -3.23 -12.62 -1.17
N TYR A 380 -3.67 -11.36 -1.14
CA TYR A 380 -3.04 -10.33 -0.31
C TYR A 380 -3.19 -10.58 1.18
N MET A 381 -4.28 -11.19 1.65
CA MET A 381 -4.39 -11.59 3.06
C MET A 381 -3.31 -12.59 3.46
N PHE A 382 -3.14 -13.68 2.69
CA PHE A 382 -2.10 -14.67 2.95
C PHE A 382 -0.70 -14.07 2.77
N TRP A 383 -0.50 -13.29 1.72
CA TRP A 383 0.78 -12.67 1.43
C TRP A 383 1.20 -11.68 2.52
N LEU A 384 0.28 -10.84 3.02
CA LEU A 384 0.55 -9.87 4.08
C LEU A 384 0.85 -10.58 5.41
N SER A 385 0.10 -11.63 5.73
CA SER A 385 0.39 -12.45 6.92
C SER A 385 1.79 -13.05 6.86
N ALA A 386 2.15 -13.69 5.74
CA ALA A 386 3.49 -14.22 5.51
C ALA A 386 4.55 -13.12 5.55
N ALA A 387 4.26 -11.93 4.99
CA ALA A 387 5.16 -10.79 5.01
C ALA A 387 5.44 -10.29 6.44
N LEU A 388 4.42 -10.16 7.28
CA LEU A 388 4.58 -9.72 8.68
C LEU A 388 5.48 -10.69 9.48
N HIS A 389 5.30 -12.00 9.28
CA HIS A 389 6.14 -13.01 9.91
C HIS A 389 7.57 -12.98 9.33
N LEU A 390 7.72 -12.89 8.01
CA LEU A 390 9.03 -12.82 7.37
C LEU A 390 9.81 -11.56 7.78
N PHE A 391 9.17 -10.40 7.80
CA PHE A 391 9.78 -9.14 8.22
C PHE A 391 10.17 -9.13 9.70
N SER A 392 9.55 -9.97 10.54
CA SER A 392 9.87 -10.10 11.96
C SER A 392 10.83 -11.24 12.31
N SER A 393 11.34 -11.97 11.30
CA SER A 393 12.29 -13.09 11.46
C SER A 393 13.74 -12.67 11.77
N GLY A 394 14.00 -11.37 11.95
CA GLY A 394 15.33 -10.88 12.33
C GLY A 394 15.78 -11.41 13.70
N GLN A 395 17.09 -11.58 13.86
CA GLN A 395 17.69 -12.10 15.09
C GLN A 395 17.84 -10.98 16.13
N VAL A 396 17.45 -11.25 17.36
CA VAL A 396 17.64 -10.33 18.50
C VAL A 396 19.06 -10.53 19.03
N VAL A 397 19.88 -9.49 18.93
CA VAL A 397 21.29 -9.53 19.35
C VAL A 397 21.54 -8.38 20.31
N GLN A 398 22.27 -8.66 21.39
CA GLN A 398 22.67 -7.64 22.35
C GLN A 398 23.59 -6.62 21.66
N ASN A 399 23.40 -5.34 21.95
CA ASN A 399 24.23 -4.28 21.40
C ASN A 399 25.61 -4.26 22.06
N ASN A 400 26.59 -3.65 21.39
CA ASN A 400 27.93 -3.45 21.95
C ASN A 400 27.98 -2.08 22.67
N CYS A 401 28.37 -2.08 23.94
CA CYS A 401 28.51 -0.90 24.80
C CYS A 401 29.93 -0.75 25.37
N ASN A 402 30.96 -1.32 24.73
CA ASN A 402 32.34 -1.33 25.27
C ASN A 402 32.91 0.07 25.56
N ASN A 403 32.42 1.12 24.90
CA ASN A 403 32.86 2.51 25.12
C ASN A 403 32.01 3.26 26.17
N THR A 404 31.01 2.61 26.75
CA THR A 404 30.05 3.25 27.67
C THR A 404 30.10 2.58 29.02
N ASN A 405 30.16 3.37 30.11
CA ASN A 405 30.19 2.90 31.51
C ASN A 405 28.81 2.39 31.96
N CYS A 406 28.29 1.39 31.26
CA CYS A 406 26.99 0.82 31.51
C CYS A 406 27.14 -0.33 32.52
N CYS A 407 26.34 -0.30 33.59
CA CYS A 407 26.31 -1.33 34.63
C CYS A 407 24.88 -1.48 35.15
N ALA A 408 24.47 -2.71 35.43
CA ALA A 408 23.18 -3.01 36.05
C ALA A 408 23.32 -4.14 37.08
N TYR A 409 22.53 -4.09 38.15
CA TYR A 409 22.46 -5.13 39.16
C TYR A 409 21.80 -6.38 38.58
N ASP A 410 22.47 -7.52 38.70
CA ASP A 410 21.96 -8.81 38.25
C ASP A 410 21.44 -9.57 39.48
N LEU A 411 20.12 -9.71 39.57
CA LEU A 411 19.44 -10.38 40.70
C LEU A 411 19.82 -11.86 40.84
N VAL A 412 20.22 -12.51 39.74
CA VAL A 412 20.60 -13.93 39.74
C VAL A 412 22.06 -14.08 40.21
N LEU A 413 22.95 -13.21 39.73
CA LEU A 413 24.37 -13.19 40.12
C LEU A 413 24.63 -12.47 41.46
N LYS A 414 23.63 -11.77 42.00
CA LYS A 414 23.67 -10.97 43.24
C LYS A 414 24.80 -9.93 43.26
N LYS A 415 25.11 -9.36 42.10
CA LYS A 415 26.16 -8.35 41.95
C LYS A 415 25.86 -7.41 40.80
N VAL A 416 26.50 -6.25 40.82
CA VAL A 416 26.54 -5.35 39.67
C VAL A 416 27.35 -5.99 38.55
N ASN A 417 26.73 -6.05 37.36
CA ASN A 417 27.31 -6.61 36.15
C ASN A 417 27.34 -5.54 35.04
N CYS A 418 28.53 -5.30 34.50
CA CYS A 418 28.74 -4.31 33.44
C CYS A 418 28.88 -4.95 32.05
N ASP A 419 28.97 -6.28 31.97
CA ASP A 419 29.09 -6.99 30.69
C ASP A 419 27.73 -7.24 30.02
N ARG A 420 26.64 -7.24 30.81
CA ARG A 420 25.27 -7.58 30.36
C ARG A 420 24.25 -6.47 30.63
N CYS A 421 24.64 -5.22 30.44
CA CYS A 421 23.77 -4.08 30.73
C CYS A 421 23.19 -3.42 29.45
N CYS A 422 23.69 -3.79 28.27
CA CYS A 422 23.27 -3.23 26.99
C CYS A 422 21.86 -3.66 26.58
N GLY A 423 21.12 -2.73 25.97
CA GLY A 423 19.92 -3.04 25.21
C GLY A 423 20.16 -3.90 23.96
N TYR A 424 19.08 -4.31 23.31
CA TYR A 424 19.07 -5.25 22.18
C TYR A 424 18.64 -4.58 20.88
N SER A 425 19.11 -5.11 19.75
CA SER A 425 18.64 -4.71 18.42
C SER A 425 18.36 -5.91 17.52
N ILE A 426 17.50 -5.68 16.53
CA ILE A 426 17.15 -6.70 15.53
C ILE A 426 18.14 -6.60 14.37
N ARG A 427 18.87 -7.68 14.11
CA ARG A 427 19.82 -7.83 13.02
C ARG A 427 19.23 -8.73 11.95
N TYR A 428 19.22 -8.25 10.71
CA TYR A 428 18.82 -9.04 9.55
C TYR A 428 20.04 -9.67 8.89
N THR A 429 20.01 -10.99 8.68
CA THR A 429 21.04 -11.68 7.91
C THR A 429 20.80 -11.49 6.41
N PRO A 430 21.84 -11.63 5.56
CA PRO A 430 21.70 -11.49 4.11
C PRO A 430 20.63 -12.41 3.51
N HIS A 431 20.51 -13.65 4.03
CA HIS A 431 19.48 -14.59 3.58
C HIS A 431 18.07 -14.05 3.82
N ILE A 432 17.78 -13.48 5.00
CA ILE A 432 16.46 -12.89 5.30
C ILE A 432 16.18 -11.71 4.37
N THR A 433 17.19 -10.90 4.07
CA THR A 433 17.05 -9.79 3.11
C THR A 433 16.70 -10.29 1.70
N ILE A 434 17.35 -11.35 1.22
CA ILE A 434 17.02 -11.96 -0.09
C ILE A 434 15.62 -12.55 -0.08
N ALA A 435 15.25 -13.27 0.98
CA ALA A 435 13.91 -13.83 1.19
C ALA A 435 12.82 -12.75 1.15
N ILE A 436 13.08 -11.58 1.76
CA ILE A 436 12.20 -10.41 1.71
C ILE A 436 12.04 -9.91 0.27
N PHE A 437 13.13 -9.69 -0.46
CA PHE A 437 13.04 -9.19 -1.84
C PHE A 437 12.33 -10.19 -2.76
N PHE A 438 12.60 -11.48 -2.59
CA PHE A 438 11.90 -12.56 -3.28
C PHE A 438 10.40 -12.53 -2.98
N HIS A 439 10.01 -12.34 -1.71
CA HIS A 439 8.60 -12.23 -1.28
C HIS A 439 7.88 -11.02 -1.90
N LEU A 440 8.55 -9.87 -1.94
CA LEU A 440 8.02 -8.64 -2.54
C LEU A 440 7.86 -8.78 -4.07
N PHE A 441 8.87 -9.34 -4.74
CA PHE A 441 8.80 -9.61 -6.18
C PHE A 441 7.67 -10.60 -6.51
N GLY A 442 7.51 -11.65 -5.70
CA GLY A 442 6.43 -12.62 -5.85
C GLY A 442 5.05 -11.99 -5.76
N CYS A 443 4.85 -11.03 -4.83
CA CYS A 443 3.62 -10.23 -4.76
C CYS A 443 3.32 -9.56 -6.09
N TYR A 444 4.32 -8.83 -6.59
CA TYR A 444 4.17 -8.03 -7.80
C TYR A 444 3.85 -8.89 -9.01
N TRP A 445 4.56 -10.02 -9.15
CA TRP A 445 4.33 -10.95 -10.25
C TRP A 445 2.96 -11.62 -10.18
N ALA A 446 2.48 -12.01 -8.99
CA ALA A 446 1.12 -12.52 -8.81
C ALA A 446 0.08 -11.49 -9.27
N THR A 447 0.22 -10.25 -8.82
CA THR A 447 -0.72 -9.18 -9.15
C THR A 447 -0.77 -8.93 -10.65
N GLN A 448 0.39 -8.84 -11.31
CA GLN A 448 0.45 -8.69 -12.77
C GLN A 448 -0.17 -9.90 -13.49
N PHE A 449 0.04 -11.12 -12.98
CA PHE A 449 -0.56 -12.33 -13.53
C PHE A 449 -2.09 -12.34 -13.43
N PHE A 450 -2.66 -11.96 -12.28
CA PHE A 450 -4.12 -11.87 -12.11
C PHE A 450 -4.74 -10.76 -12.97
N ILE A 451 -4.10 -9.59 -13.06
CA ILE A 451 -4.54 -8.49 -13.93
C ILE A 451 -4.51 -8.92 -15.40
N ALA A 452 -3.42 -9.54 -15.86
CA ALA A 452 -3.29 -10.04 -17.22
C ALA A 452 -4.29 -11.16 -17.55
N SER A 453 -4.55 -12.05 -16.60
CA SER A 453 -5.57 -13.09 -16.71
C SER A 453 -6.96 -12.48 -16.88
N SER A 454 -7.32 -11.53 -16.01
CA SER A 454 -8.60 -10.80 -16.08
C SER A 454 -8.77 -10.08 -17.43
N ALA A 455 -7.74 -9.33 -17.87
CA ALA A 455 -7.72 -8.65 -19.16
C ALA A 455 -7.92 -9.62 -20.33
N THR A 456 -7.24 -10.76 -20.32
CA THR A 456 -7.37 -11.79 -21.38
C THR A 456 -8.79 -12.37 -21.42
N VAL A 457 -9.42 -12.58 -20.27
CA VAL A 457 -10.81 -13.07 -20.19
C VAL A 457 -11.79 -12.05 -20.75
N ILE A 458 -11.69 -10.78 -20.32
CA ILE A 458 -12.55 -9.69 -20.80
C ILE A 458 -12.40 -9.56 -22.32
N ALA A 459 -11.17 -9.47 -22.80
CA ALA A 459 -10.88 -9.37 -24.22
C ALA A 459 -11.42 -10.57 -25.01
N GLY A 460 -11.26 -11.79 -24.51
CA GLY A 460 -11.79 -12.97 -25.19
C GLY A 460 -13.33 -13.01 -25.21
N SER A 461 -13.99 -12.42 -24.23
CA SER A 461 -15.46 -12.35 -24.16
C SER A 461 -16.00 -11.31 -25.15
N VAL A 462 -15.38 -10.13 -25.17
CA VAL A 462 -15.74 -9.03 -26.07
C VAL A 462 -15.42 -9.37 -27.53
N ALA A 463 -14.28 -10.03 -27.78
CA ALA A 463 -13.96 -10.55 -29.10
C ALA A 463 -15.00 -11.58 -29.56
N SER A 464 -15.44 -12.49 -28.67
CA SER A 464 -16.50 -13.46 -28.99
C SER A 464 -17.79 -12.78 -29.41
N TYR A 465 -18.16 -11.68 -28.75
CA TYR A 465 -19.29 -10.86 -29.20
C TYR A 465 -19.05 -10.22 -30.58
N TYR A 466 -17.91 -9.55 -30.78
CA TYR A 466 -17.60 -8.84 -32.04
C TYR A 466 -17.65 -9.79 -33.25
N TRP A 467 -16.94 -10.91 -33.17
CA TRP A 467 -16.79 -11.83 -34.31
C TRP A 467 -18.01 -12.74 -34.53
N ALA A 468 -18.95 -12.80 -33.59
CA ALA A 468 -20.21 -13.55 -33.77
C ALA A 468 -21.25 -12.81 -34.62
N GLN A 469 -21.06 -11.50 -34.89
CA GLN A 469 -22.07 -10.65 -35.53
C GLN A 469 -22.23 -10.89 -37.05
N GLY A 470 -21.34 -11.67 -37.69
CA GLY A 470 -21.32 -11.93 -39.13
C GLY A 470 -21.65 -13.37 -39.56
N GLU A 471 -21.67 -14.33 -38.63
CA GLU A 471 -22.08 -15.72 -38.88
C GLU A 471 -23.51 -15.91 -38.34
N ALA A 472 -24.36 -16.69 -39.02
CA ALA A 472 -25.77 -16.89 -38.67
C ALA A 472 -25.97 -17.14 -37.16
N ALA A 473 -26.37 -16.09 -36.44
CA ALA A 473 -26.26 -16.03 -35.00
C ALA A 473 -27.29 -16.95 -34.33
N SER A 474 -26.81 -18.09 -33.81
CA SER A 474 -27.54 -18.79 -32.75
C SER A 474 -27.57 -17.88 -31.51
N PRO A 475 -28.70 -17.74 -30.80
CA PRO A 475 -28.79 -16.89 -29.62
C PRO A 475 -27.88 -17.42 -28.51
N GLU A 476 -26.67 -16.86 -28.37
CA GLU A 476 -25.77 -17.22 -27.28
C GLU A 476 -26.26 -16.62 -25.95
N ILE A 477 -26.29 -17.44 -24.90
CA ILE A 477 -26.71 -17.05 -23.54
C ILE A 477 -25.75 -15.97 -22.99
N PRO A 478 -26.23 -14.86 -22.39
CA PRO A 478 -25.41 -13.69 -21.98
C PRO A 478 -24.22 -13.97 -21.05
N PHE A 479 -24.20 -15.14 -20.38
CA PHE A 479 -23.13 -15.55 -19.48
C PHE A 479 -22.09 -16.48 -20.14
N LEU A 480 -22.46 -17.19 -21.20
CA LEU A 480 -21.62 -18.19 -21.87
C LEU A 480 -20.28 -17.62 -22.37
N PRO A 481 -20.18 -16.38 -22.91
CA PRO A 481 -18.92 -15.86 -23.45
C PRO A 481 -17.81 -15.70 -22.41
N VAL A 482 -18.13 -15.24 -21.19
CA VAL A 482 -17.15 -15.05 -20.11
C VAL A 482 -16.63 -16.39 -19.61
N PHE A 483 -17.51 -17.36 -19.35
CA PHE A 483 -17.10 -18.71 -18.95
C PHE A 483 -16.31 -19.43 -20.03
N ALA A 484 -16.73 -19.30 -21.30
CA ALA A 484 -15.98 -19.84 -22.43
C ALA A 484 -14.59 -19.22 -22.55
N SER A 485 -14.47 -17.90 -22.36
CA SER A 485 -13.21 -17.18 -22.36
C SER A 485 -12.28 -17.62 -21.21
N MET A 486 -12.82 -17.77 -19.99
CA MET A 486 -12.10 -18.32 -18.85
C MET A 486 -11.57 -19.74 -19.13
N LYS A 487 -12.41 -20.62 -19.69
CA LYS A 487 -12.01 -21.98 -20.08
C LYS A 487 -10.90 -21.98 -21.13
N ARG A 488 -10.99 -21.09 -22.13
CA ARG A 488 -9.92 -20.94 -23.15
C ARG A 488 -8.61 -20.44 -22.53
N LEU A 489 -8.68 -19.46 -21.62
CA LEU A 489 -7.50 -18.97 -20.90
C LEU A 489 -6.83 -20.12 -20.13
N ALA A 490 -7.60 -20.80 -19.27
CA ALA A 490 -7.11 -21.87 -18.41
C ALA A 490 -6.50 -23.03 -19.20
N ARG A 491 -7.10 -23.40 -20.34
CA ARG A 491 -6.64 -24.54 -21.14
C ARG A 491 -5.46 -24.20 -22.04
N TYR A 492 -5.39 -23.01 -22.63
CA TYR A 492 -4.46 -22.74 -23.74
C TYR A 492 -3.45 -21.63 -23.47
N ASN A 493 -3.80 -20.61 -22.67
CA ASN A 493 -3.08 -19.32 -22.68
C ASN A 493 -2.36 -18.98 -21.35
N LEU A 494 -2.48 -19.80 -20.30
CA LEU A 494 -1.86 -19.52 -19.00
C LEU A 494 -0.33 -19.31 -19.08
N GLY A 495 0.37 -20.08 -19.93
CA GLY A 495 1.81 -19.91 -20.13
C GLY A 495 2.16 -18.55 -20.74
N SER A 496 1.42 -18.11 -21.76
CA SER A 496 1.62 -16.79 -22.39
C SER A 496 1.36 -15.65 -21.40
N VAL A 497 0.33 -15.82 -20.56
CA VAL A 497 -0.02 -14.83 -19.52
C VAL A 497 1.05 -14.79 -18.42
N ALA A 498 1.59 -15.94 -18.00
CA ALA A 498 2.69 -16.02 -17.05
C ALA A 498 3.99 -15.39 -17.59
N LEU A 499 4.32 -15.63 -18.86
CA LEU A 499 5.45 -15.00 -19.54
C LEU A 499 5.27 -13.48 -19.61
N GLY A 500 4.11 -13.03 -20.07
CA GLY A 500 3.80 -11.62 -20.18
C GLY A 500 3.91 -10.91 -18.83
N SER A 501 3.23 -11.44 -17.80
CA SER A 501 3.27 -10.84 -16.47
C SER A 501 4.66 -10.86 -15.84
N LEU A 502 5.50 -11.86 -16.13
CA LEU A 502 6.88 -11.93 -15.68
C LEU A 502 7.73 -10.81 -16.30
N ILE A 503 7.62 -10.62 -17.61
CA ILE A 503 8.34 -9.55 -18.33
C ILE A 503 7.96 -8.20 -17.75
N VAL A 504 6.67 -7.94 -17.57
CA VAL A 504 6.17 -6.69 -16.97
C VAL A 504 6.75 -6.49 -15.58
N SER A 505 6.63 -7.51 -14.73
CA SER A 505 7.06 -7.45 -13.34
C SER A 505 8.55 -7.17 -13.20
N PHE A 506 9.37 -7.82 -14.03
CA PHE A 506 10.81 -7.65 -14.04
C PHE A 506 11.21 -6.26 -14.54
N VAL A 507 10.67 -5.84 -15.69
CA VAL A 507 10.97 -4.55 -16.32
C VAL A 507 10.60 -3.38 -15.40
N GLU A 508 9.44 -3.43 -14.75
CA GLU A 508 8.99 -2.39 -13.83
C GLU A 508 9.77 -2.39 -12.51
N SER A 509 10.17 -3.56 -12.00
CA SER A 509 11.05 -3.65 -10.83
C SER A 509 12.41 -2.99 -11.12
N VAL A 510 13.00 -3.28 -12.28
CA VAL A 510 14.27 -2.65 -12.71
C VAL A 510 14.09 -1.13 -12.87
N ARG A 511 13.00 -0.67 -13.48
CA ARG A 511 12.68 0.76 -13.60
C ARG A 511 12.64 1.45 -12.24
N PHE A 512 11.95 0.84 -11.28
CA PHE A 512 11.81 1.38 -9.93
C PHE A 512 13.17 1.53 -9.24
N ILE A 513 14.03 0.49 -9.31
CA ILE A 513 15.36 0.50 -8.72
C ILE A 513 16.25 1.56 -9.36
N LEU A 514 16.29 1.63 -10.70
CA LEU A 514 17.07 2.63 -11.42
C LEU A 514 16.63 4.06 -11.09
N GLU A 515 15.33 4.31 -10.98
CA GLU A 515 14.80 5.64 -10.62
C GLU A 515 15.06 5.98 -9.14
N ALA A 516 15.07 4.98 -8.25
CA ALA A 516 15.45 5.17 -6.85
C ALA A 516 16.94 5.54 -6.73
N ILE A 517 17.83 4.85 -7.44
CA ILE A 517 19.26 5.17 -7.51
C ILE A 517 19.46 6.57 -8.08
N ARG A 518 18.80 6.88 -9.19
CA ARG A 518 18.85 8.20 -9.84
C ARG A 518 18.41 9.32 -8.90
N ARG A 519 17.33 9.13 -8.13
CA ARG A 519 16.88 10.12 -7.15
C ARG A 519 17.91 10.37 -6.06
N LYS A 520 18.60 9.33 -5.57
CA LYS A 520 19.68 9.48 -4.58
C LYS A 520 20.93 10.15 -5.15
N THR A 521 21.28 9.92 -6.41
CA THR A 521 22.43 10.56 -7.06
C THR A 521 22.13 12.01 -7.47
N LYS A 522 20.89 12.33 -7.87
CA LYS A 522 20.48 13.70 -8.27
C LYS A 522 20.55 14.71 -7.12
N VAL A 523 20.37 14.27 -5.86
CA VAL A 523 20.53 15.13 -4.66
C VAL A 523 21.97 15.64 -4.50
N ARG A 524 22.96 15.04 -5.19
CA ARG A 524 24.36 15.46 -5.14
C ARG A 524 24.77 16.49 -6.22
N GLY A 525 23.83 16.97 -7.03
CA GLY A 525 23.98 18.18 -7.87
C GLY A 525 25.09 18.16 -8.94
N THR A 526 25.90 17.12 -9.03
CA THR A 526 27.05 17.01 -9.93
C THR A 526 26.77 15.94 -10.96
N THR A 527 26.84 16.31 -12.25
CA THR A 527 27.13 15.31 -13.28
C THR A 527 28.45 14.67 -12.87
N PRO A 528 28.56 13.33 -12.78
CA PRO A 528 29.82 12.73 -12.38
C PRO A 528 30.90 13.11 -13.40
N ASP A 529 31.96 13.80 -12.96
CA ASP A 529 33.09 14.19 -13.82
C ASP A 529 33.80 12.96 -14.43
N HIS A 530 33.67 11.80 -13.78
CA HIS A 530 34.24 10.55 -14.24
C HIS A 530 33.41 9.91 -15.36
N TRP A 531 34.10 9.42 -16.39
CA TRP A 531 33.50 8.79 -17.58
C TRP A 531 32.52 7.65 -17.26
N LEU A 532 32.77 6.88 -16.19
CA LEU A 532 31.88 5.81 -15.70
C LEU A 532 30.52 6.33 -15.24
N GLY A 533 30.47 7.48 -14.55
CA GLY A 533 29.21 8.06 -14.08
C GLY A 533 28.44 8.75 -15.20
N ARG A 534 29.14 9.29 -16.21
CA ARG A 534 28.53 9.82 -17.44
C ARG A 534 27.94 8.70 -18.30
N MET A 535 28.67 7.60 -18.47
CA MET A 535 28.17 6.37 -19.12
C MET A 535 26.93 5.83 -18.41
N GLY A 536 26.99 5.68 -17.08
CA GLY A 536 25.85 5.23 -16.27
C GLY A 536 24.61 6.14 -16.37
N HIS A 537 24.81 7.45 -16.54
CA HIS A 537 23.71 8.41 -16.71
C HIS A 537 23.01 8.27 -18.07
N TYR A 538 23.76 8.08 -19.16
CA TYR A 538 23.18 7.92 -20.50
C TYR A 538 22.57 6.53 -20.71
N THR A 539 23.20 5.46 -20.21
CA THR A 539 22.65 4.10 -20.28
C THR A 539 21.38 3.97 -19.44
N SER A 540 21.33 4.56 -18.25
CA SER A 540 20.09 4.55 -17.43
C SER A 540 18.94 5.30 -18.10
N ARG A 541 19.17 6.44 -18.77
CA ARG A 541 18.13 7.13 -19.55
C ARG A 541 17.67 6.35 -20.78
N GLY A 542 18.61 5.72 -21.50
CA GLY A 542 18.30 4.87 -22.66
C GLY A 542 17.47 3.66 -22.26
N CYS A 543 17.91 2.91 -21.23
CA CYS A 543 17.18 1.78 -20.67
C CYS A 543 15.79 2.18 -20.18
N LEU A 544 15.64 3.30 -19.46
CA LEU A 544 14.33 3.78 -18.99
C LEU A 544 13.36 4.06 -20.15
N LYS A 545 13.85 4.59 -21.28
CA LYS A 545 13.03 4.88 -22.46
C LYS A 545 12.62 3.60 -23.20
N SER A 546 13.51 2.62 -23.31
CA SER A 546 13.20 1.30 -23.86
C SER A 546 12.20 0.54 -22.97
N VAL A 547 12.40 0.59 -21.64
CA VAL A 547 11.50 0.03 -20.63
C VAL A 547 10.11 0.67 -20.71
N GLU A 548 10.02 1.99 -20.82
CA GLU A 548 8.73 2.69 -20.95
C GLU A 548 7.98 2.30 -22.23
N TRP A 549 8.69 2.12 -23.34
CA TRP A 549 8.09 1.70 -24.61
C TRP A 549 7.59 0.25 -24.56
N THR A 550 8.36 -0.68 -23.98
CA THR A 550 7.93 -2.06 -23.75
C THR A 550 6.69 -2.12 -22.85
N ILE A 551 6.66 -1.39 -21.73
CA ILE A 551 5.50 -1.36 -20.82
C ILE A 551 4.23 -0.81 -21.53
N LYS A 552 4.36 0.26 -22.33
CA LYS A 552 3.22 0.91 -23.00
C LYS A 552 2.69 0.16 -24.23
N SER A 553 3.53 -0.59 -24.95
CA SER A 553 3.13 -1.21 -26.23
C SER A 553 2.86 -2.71 -26.12
N VAL A 554 3.42 -3.41 -25.13
CA VAL A 554 3.49 -4.89 -25.11
C VAL A 554 2.49 -5.56 -24.15
N ASN A 555 1.85 -4.84 -23.23
CA ASN A 555 1.12 -5.51 -22.15
C ASN A 555 -0.35 -5.75 -22.49
N ARG A 556 -1.15 -4.68 -22.58
CA ARG A 556 -2.61 -4.80 -22.72
C ARG A 556 -3.04 -5.33 -24.09
N ASN A 557 -2.47 -4.77 -25.15
CA ASN A 557 -2.80 -5.12 -26.53
C ASN A 557 -2.34 -6.54 -26.90
N ALA A 558 -1.23 -7.03 -26.31
CA ALA A 558 -0.80 -8.40 -26.53
C ALA A 558 -1.78 -9.41 -25.90
N TYR A 559 -2.31 -9.14 -24.70
CA TYR A 559 -3.33 -10.01 -24.10
C TYR A 559 -4.63 -10.05 -24.92
N ILE A 560 -5.01 -8.92 -25.53
CA ILE A 560 -6.13 -8.87 -26.48
C ILE A 560 -5.84 -9.76 -27.69
N MET A 561 -4.64 -9.67 -28.27
CA MET A 561 -4.22 -10.55 -29.37
C MET A 561 -4.11 -12.03 -29.01
N ILE A 562 -3.67 -12.36 -27.78
CA ILE A 562 -3.69 -13.73 -27.28
C ILE A 562 -5.14 -14.24 -27.21
N ALA A 563 -6.07 -13.39 -26.75
CA ALA A 563 -7.47 -13.74 -26.63
C ALA A 563 -8.11 -14.00 -28.00
N ILE A 564 -7.84 -13.16 -29.00
CA ILE A 564 -8.37 -13.29 -30.36
C ILE A 564 -7.69 -14.43 -31.12
N THR A 565 -6.35 -14.41 -31.24
CA THR A 565 -5.61 -15.31 -32.16
C THR A 565 -5.13 -16.62 -31.54
N GLY A 566 -5.01 -16.72 -30.21
CA GLY A 566 -4.44 -17.90 -29.54
C GLY A 566 -2.94 -18.15 -29.82
N LYS A 567 -2.19 -17.11 -30.25
CA LYS A 567 -0.74 -17.15 -30.46
C LYS A 567 0.04 -16.90 -29.15
N SER A 568 1.33 -17.24 -29.12
CA SER A 568 2.21 -17.02 -27.96
C SER A 568 2.41 -15.53 -27.66
N PHE A 569 2.89 -15.20 -26.45
CA PHE A 569 2.99 -13.81 -25.99
C PHE A 569 3.75 -12.90 -26.96
N CYS A 570 4.98 -13.28 -27.33
CA CYS A 570 5.81 -12.46 -28.22
C CYS A 570 5.20 -12.28 -29.61
N LYS A 571 4.56 -13.33 -30.15
CA LYS A 571 3.93 -13.24 -31.48
C LYS A 571 2.69 -12.36 -31.44
N SER A 572 1.85 -12.50 -30.42
CA SER A 572 0.67 -11.66 -30.20
C SER A 572 1.04 -10.20 -29.96
N SER A 573 2.12 -9.94 -29.21
CA SER A 573 2.64 -8.59 -29.04
C SER A 573 3.10 -7.98 -30.38
N ALA A 574 3.83 -8.73 -31.21
CA ALA A 574 4.29 -8.23 -32.50
C ALA A 574 3.11 -7.85 -33.41
N ILE A 575 2.08 -8.71 -33.47
CA ILE A 575 0.85 -8.45 -34.24
C ILE A 575 0.13 -7.21 -33.70
N ALA A 576 -0.03 -7.11 -32.38
CA ALA A 576 -0.69 -5.97 -31.76
C ALA A 576 0.03 -4.65 -32.06
N THR A 577 1.36 -4.62 -31.97
CA THR A 577 2.15 -3.43 -32.30
C THR A 577 2.03 -3.05 -33.77
N GLU A 578 2.10 -4.03 -34.68
CA GLU A 578 1.95 -3.81 -36.12
C GLU A 578 0.57 -3.24 -36.46
N LEU A 579 -0.49 -3.84 -35.93
CA LEU A 579 -1.87 -3.43 -36.15
C LEU A 579 -2.14 -1.99 -35.68
N ILE A 580 -1.60 -1.63 -34.52
CA ILE A 580 -1.70 -0.28 -33.96
C ILE A 580 -0.91 0.71 -34.81
N MET A 581 0.30 0.38 -35.24
CA MET A 581 1.12 1.27 -36.06
C MET A 581 0.49 1.55 -37.42
N ASN A 582 -0.09 0.52 -38.05
CA ASN A 582 -0.75 0.64 -39.36
C ASN A 582 -2.03 1.48 -39.30
N ASN A 583 -2.68 1.55 -38.14
CA ASN A 583 -3.95 2.26 -37.94
C ASN A 583 -3.85 3.43 -36.93
N ILE A 584 -2.63 3.90 -36.63
CA ILE A 584 -2.36 4.80 -35.50
C ILE A 584 -3.12 6.13 -35.57
N MET A 585 -3.33 6.67 -36.77
CA MET A 585 -4.07 7.93 -36.98
C MET A 585 -5.57 7.78 -36.69
N ARG A 586 -6.13 6.59 -36.91
CA ARG A 586 -7.54 6.26 -36.69
C ARG A 586 -7.80 5.86 -35.23
N ILE A 587 -6.87 5.10 -34.62
CA ILE A 587 -6.94 4.63 -33.23
C ILE A 587 -6.57 5.71 -32.21
N GLY A 588 -5.50 6.49 -32.48
CA GLY A 588 -4.86 7.37 -31.51
C GLY A 588 -5.72 8.54 -31.04
N LYS A 589 -6.75 8.91 -31.81
CA LYS A 589 -7.67 10.02 -31.49
C LYS A 589 -8.82 9.60 -30.58
N VAL A 590 -9.26 8.34 -30.65
CA VAL A 590 -10.46 7.83 -29.97
C VAL A 590 -10.16 7.37 -28.54
N ASN A 591 -8.98 6.76 -28.30
CA ASN A 591 -8.67 6.14 -27.00
C ASN A 591 -8.42 7.16 -25.87
N VAL A 592 -7.81 8.31 -26.18
CA VAL A 592 -7.38 9.28 -25.15
C VAL A 592 -8.56 9.96 -24.45
N ILE A 593 -9.73 10.03 -25.09
CA ILE A 593 -10.85 10.84 -24.61
C ILE A 593 -11.71 10.07 -23.59
N GLY A 594 -12.00 8.79 -23.84
CA GLY A 594 -12.73 7.92 -22.91
C GLY A 594 -11.99 7.72 -21.59
N ASP A 595 -10.65 7.59 -21.65
CA ASP A 595 -9.79 7.36 -20.48
C ASP A 595 -9.93 8.45 -19.41
N VAL A 596 -10.18 9.71 -19.80
CA VAL A 596 -10.34 10.83 -18.85
C VAL A 596 -11.58 10.65 -17.97
N ILE A 597 -12.72 10.26 -18.55
CA ILE A 597 -13.96 10.06 -17.79
C ILE A 597 -13.84 8.83 -16.88
N LEU A 598 -13.22 7.76 -17.38
CA LEU A 598 -12.94 6.55 -16.60
C LEU A 598 -12.02 6.88 -15.42
N PHE A 599 -11.02 7.72 -15.64
CA PHE A 599 -10.13 8.20 -14.58
C PHE A 599 -10.88 9.03 -13.52
N LEU A 600 -11.73 9.98 -13.94
CA LEU A 600 -12.55 10.77 -13.02
C LEU A 600 -13.49 9.89 -12.19
N GLY A 601 -14.11 8.88 -12.79
CA GLY A 601 -14.98 7.97 -12.06
C GLY A 601 -14.22 7.13 -11.02
N LYS A 602 -12.99 6.68 -11.31
CA LYS A 602 -12.11 6.04 -10.31
C LYS A 602 -11.81 6.97 -9.13
N LEU A 603 -11.55 8.24 -9.41
CA LEU A 603 -11.36 9.25 -8.38
C LEU A 603 -12.62 9.43 -7.52
N CYS A 604 -13.81 9.55 -8.13
CA CYS A 604 -15.07 9.64 -7.38
C CYS A 604 -15.27 8.45 -6.44
N VAL A 605 -15.12 7.21 -6.92
CA VAL A 605 -15.25 6.01 -6.09
C VAL A 605 -14.25 6.01 -4.92
N SER A 606 -12.99 6.36 -5.20
CA SER A 606 -11.95 6.45 -4.16
C SER A 606 -12.20 7.55 -3.14
N LEU A 607 -12.73 8.71 -3.56
CA LEU A 607 -13.06 9.83 -2.67
C LEU A 607 -14.26 9.51 -1.79
N PHE A 608 -15.28 8.81 -2.31
CA PHE A 608 -16.37 8.30 -1.48
C PHE A 608 -15.88 7.29 -0.45
N SER A 609 -15.02 6.35 -0.86
CA SER A 609 -14.37 5.40 0.04
C SER A 609 -13.63 6.10 1.18
N ALA A 610 -12.88 7.17 0.86
CA ALA A 610 -12.19 8.01 1.85
C ALA A 610 -13.16 8.74 2.79
N LEU A 611 -14.23 9.34 2.24
CA LEU A 611 -15.27 10.03 3.00
C LEU A 611 -15.95 9.10 4.01
N PHE A 612 -16.39 7.92 3.57
CA PHE A 612 -16.97 6.92 4.47
C PHE A 612 -15.97 6.43 5.51
N GLY A 613 -14.70 6.23 5.12
CA GLY A 613 -13.63 5.90 6.05
C GLY A 613 -13.45 6.95 7.15
N PHE A 614 -13.46 8.23 6.77
CA PHE A 614 -13.38 9.35 7.71
C PHE A 614 -14.58 9.38 8.66
N LEU A 615 -15.80 9.29 8.13
CA LEU A 615 -17.04 9.30 8.94
C LEU A 615 -17.08 8.12 9.93
N MET A 616 -16.59 6.94 9.53
CA MET A 616 -16.54 5.77 10.41
C MET A 616 -15.47 5.92 11.51
N LEU A 617 -14.34 6.55 11.22
CA LEU A 617 -13.28 6.83 12.19
C LEU A 617 -13.63 7.97 13.16
N ASP A 618 -14.54 8.87 12.79
CA ASP A 618 -15.06 9.92 13.67
C ASP A 618 -16.07 9.39 14.70
N SER A 619 -16.45 8.11 14.62
CA SER A 619 -17.31 7.48 15.61
C SER A 619 -16.62 7.33 16.98
N HIS A 620 -17.41 7.37 18.06
CA HIS A 620 -16.94 7.25 19.45
C HIS A 620 -15.97 6.07 19.69
N LYS A 621 -16.18 4.96 18.97
CA LYS A 621 -15.34 3.75 19.05
C LYS A 621 -13.87 3.99 18.72
N TYR A 622 -13.56 4.88 17.77
CA TYR A 622 -12.19 5.16 17.32
C TYR A 622 -11.67 6.51 17.80
N ARG A 623 -12.55 7.39 18.27
CA ARG A 623 -12.17 8.70 18.81
C ARG A 623 -11.77 8.66 20.29
N ASP A 624 -12.59 8.00 21.13
CA ASP A 624 -12.53 8.15 22.59
C ASP A 624 -12.47 6.81 23.36
N SER A 625 -12.64 5.66 22.69
CA SER A 625 -12.66 4.33 23.33
C SER A 625 -11.29 3.62 23.29
N HIS A 626 -11.22 2.36 23.77
CA HIS A 626 -9.99 1.54 23.79
C HIS A 626 -9.30 1.41 22.42
N ASN A 627 -10.05 1.53 21.32
CA ASN A 627 -9.53 1.53 19.95
C ASN A 627 -9.17 2.93 19.41
N LYS A 628 -8.89 3.89 20.30
CA LYS A 628 -8.49 5.26 19.94
C LYS A 628 -7.34 5.26 18.93
N VAL A 629 -7.59 5.87 17.78
CA VAL A 629 -6.56 6.13 16.75
C VAL A 629 -5.89 7.47 17.02
N SER A 630 -4.59 7.54 16.78
CA SER A 630 -3.83 8.76 17.05
C SER A 630 -4.09 9.83 15.97
N SER A 631 -4.24 9.39 14.72
CA SER A 631 -4.68 10.25 13.61
C SER A 631 -5.50 9.45 12.58
N PRO A 632 -6.68 9.95 12.15
CA PRO A 632 -7.47 9.28 11.12
C PRO A 632 -6.86 9.43 9.71
N LEU A 633 -5.88 10.32 9.52
CA LEU A 633 -5.38 10.71 8.19
C LEU A 633 -4.89 9.49 7.38
N LEU A 634 -4.04 8.66 7.96
CA LEU A 634 -3.44 7.55 7.23
C LEU A 634 -4.44 6.42 6.96
N PRO A 635 -5.26 5.96 7.93
CA PRO A 635 -6.38 5.06 7.62
C PRO A 635 -7.29 5.56 6.49
N VAL A 636 -7.59 6.87 6.46
CA VAL A 636 -8.40 7.48 5.38
C VAL A 636 -7.66 7.45 4.03
N LEU A 637 -6.37 7.80 4.01
CA LEU A 637 -5.54 7.69 2.80
C LEU A 637 -5.40 6.24 2.32
N ALA A 638 -5.36 5.27 3.24
CA ALA A 638 -5.36 3.85 2.92
C ALA A 638 -6.71 3.43 2.31
N CYS A 639 -7.84 3.86 2.88
CA CYS A 639 -9.16 3.66 2.26
C CYS A 639 -9.21 4.27 0.86
N TRP A 640 -8.74 5.51 0.67
CA TRP A 640 -8.67 6.17 -0.63
C TRP A 640 -7.85 5.35 -1.65
N ALA A 641 -6.65 4.94 -1.28
CA ALA A 641 -5.77 4.16 -2.14
C ALA A 641 -6.37 2.78 -2.49
N LEU A 642 -6.92 2.07 -1.50
CA LEU A 642 -7.58 0.78 -1.72
C LEU A 642 -8.82 0.96 -2.61
N GLY A 643 -9.64 1.96 -2.35
CA GLY A 643 -10.81 2.28 -3.16
C GLY A 643 -10.44 2.61 -4.61
N TYR A 644 -9.33 3.31 -4.84
CA TYR A 644 -8.81 3.55 -6.20
C TYR A 644 -8.37 2.26 -6.89
N VAL A 645 -7.71 1.35 -6.17
CA VAL A 645 -7.31 0.03 -6.71
C VAL A 645 -8.55 -0.80 -7.09
N VAL A 646 -9.56 -0.85 -6.21
CA VAL A 646 -10.82 -1.54 -6.50
C VAL A 646 -11.51 -0.93 -7.71
N ALA A 647 -11.67 0.40 -7.76
CA ALA A 647 -12.27 1.07 -8.91
C ALA A 647 -11.50 0.77 -10.21
N THR A 648 -10.16 0.75 -10.16
CA THR A 648 -9.33 0.43 -11.32
C THR A 648 -9.63 -0.96 -11.89
N LEU A 649 -9.84 -1.97 -11.04
CA LEU A 649 -10.16 -3.33 -11.48
C LEU A 649 -11.52 -3.41 -12.20
N PHE A 650 -12.54 -2.73 -11.69
CA PHE A 650 -13.87 -2.75 -12.30
C PHE A 650 -13.94 -1.91 -13.57
N PHE A 651 -13.33 -0.72 -13.56
CA PHE A 651 -13.32 0.18 -14.71
C PHE A 651 -12.48 -0.37 -15.86
N ALA A 652 -11.49 -1.23 -15.56
CA ALA A 652 -10.74 -1.96 -16.58
C ALA A 652 -11.64 -2.78 -17.51
N VAL A 653 -12.87 -3.17 -17.11
CA VAL A 653 -13.83 -3.82 -18.02
C VAL A 653 -14.20 -2.91 -19.19
N VAL A 654 -14.54 -1.65 -18.90
CA VAL A 654 -14.93 -0.68 -19.94
C VAL A 654 -13.74 -0.40 -20.84
N GLU A 655 -12.58 -0.12 -20.24
CA GLU A 655 -11.37 0.13 -21.00
C GLU A 655 -11.04 -1.06 -21.90
N MET A 656 -10.97 -2.27 -21.36
CA MET A 656 -10.61 -3.47 -22.10
C MET A 656 -11.62 -3.77 -23.21
N SER A 657 -12.90 -3.46 -22.98
CA SER A 657 -13.94 -3.62 -24.00
C SER A 657 -13.70 -2.68 -25.18
N ILE A 658 -13.40 -1.41 -24.92
CA ILE A 658 -13.09 -0.42 -25.97
C ILE A 658 -11.88 -0.87 -26.78
N ASP A 659 -10.76 -1.17 -26.12
CA ASP A 659 -9.53 -1.60 -26.81
C ASP A 659 -9.75 -2.88 -27.64
N THR A 660 -10.52 -3.83 -27.10
CA THR A 660 -10.76 -5.11 -27.78
C THR A 660 -11.62 -4.90 -29.03
N ILE A 661 -12.64 -4.05 -28.97
CA ILE A 661 -13.48 -3.73 -30.13
C ILE A 661 -12.64 -3.02 -31.20
N ILE A 662 -11.83 -2.03 -30.80
CA ILE A 662 -10.98 -1.29 -31.73
C ILE A 662 -9.95 -2.21 -32.40
N LEU A 663 -9.26 -3.06 -31.63
CA LEU A 663 -8.29 -4.00 -32.19
C LEU A 663 -8.97 -5.07 -33.06
N SER A 664 -10.17 -5.53 -32.69
CA SER A 664 -10.94 -6.46 -33.53
C SER A 664 -11.36 -5.80 -34.84
N PHE A 665 -11.78 -4.53 -34.80
CA PHE A 665 -12.10 -3.74 -35.99
C PHE A 665 -10.89 -3.56 -36.91
N CYS A 666 -9.73 -3.22 -36.37
CA CYS A 666 -8.53 -3.08 -37.18
C CYS A 666 -8.12 -4.41 -37.82
N GLN A 667 -8.22 -5.52 -37.08
CA GLN A 667 -7.93 -6.85 -37.60
C GLN A 667 -8.91 -7.25 -38.71
N ASP A 668 -10.20 -7.03 -38.51
CA ASP A 668 -11.28 -7.29 -39.47
C ASP A 668 -11.11 -6.44 -40.75
N SER A 669 -10.78 -5.16 -40.59
CA SER A 669 -10.50 -4.27 -41.71
C SER A 669 -9.26 -4.70 -42.51
N GLU A 670 -8.19 -5.15 -41.85
CA GLU A 670 -6.99 -5.65 -42.54
C GLU A 670 -7.26 -6.96 -43.30
N GLU A 671 -8.05 -7.88 -42.73
CA GLU A 671 -8.46 -9.12 -43.39
C GLU A 671 -9.39 -8.88 -44.59
N ASN A 672 -10.21 -7.85 -44.54
CA ASN A 672 -11.24 -7.54 -45.54
C ASN A 672 -10.93 -6.29 -46.39
N GLN A 673 -9.66 -5.98 -46.62
CA GLN A 673 -9.21 -4.91 -47.53
C GLN A 673 -9.82 -3.53 -47.25
N GLY A 674 -9.99 -3.19 -45.97
CA GLY A 674 -10.57 -1.93 -45.51
C GLY A 674 -12.04 -2.04 -45.09
N ASN A 675 -12.77 -3.07 -45.54
CA ASN A 675 -14.21 -3.21 -45.30
C ASN A 675 -14.51 -4.19 -44.15
N ALA A 676 -14.53 -3.69 -42.91
CA ALA A 676 -14.82 -4.51 -41.73
C ALA A 676 -16.23 -5.10 -41.78
N GLN A 677 -16.36 -6.43 -41.74
CA GLN A 677 -17.65 -7.13 -41.92
C GLN A 677 -18.42 -7.33 -40.62
N HIS A 678 -17.73 -7.36 -39.48
CA HIS A 678 -18.31 -7.70 -38.17
C HIS A 678 -18.49 -6.46 -37.28
N ALA A 679 -18.12 -5.28 -37.78
CA ALA A 679 -18.16 -4.03 -37.02
C ALA A 679 -19.61 -3.62 -36.69
N PRO A 680 -19.94 -3.34 -35.42
CA PRO A 680 -21.24 -2.79 -35.07
C PRO A 680 -21.48 -1.43 -35.74
N SER A 681 -22.70 -1.18 -36.25
CA SER A 681 -23.05 0.09 -36.89
C SER A 681 -22.73 1.32 -36.02
N LEU A 682 -22.99 1.22 -34.71
CA LEU A 682 -22.68 2.27 -33.73
C LEU A 682 -21.17 2.59 -33.65
N LEU A 683 -20.30 1.60 -33.86
CA LEU A 683 -18.85 1.81 -33.89
C LEU A 683 -18.45 2.56 -35.16
N LEU A 684 -19.00 2.18 -36.32
CA LEU A 684 -18.73 2.86 -37.60
C LEU A 684 -19.17 4.34 -37.54
N GLU A 685 -20.40 4.59 -37.08
CA GLU A 685 -20.91 5.95 -36.87
C GLU A 685 -20.03 6.75 -35.89
N THR A 686 -19.52 6.10 -34.85
CA THR A 686 -18.61 6.75 -33.88
C THR A 686 -17.27 7.09 -34.53
N LEU A 687 -16.71 6.22 -35.36
CA LEU A 687 -15.44 6.49 -36.06
C LEU A 687 -15.59 7.61 -37.08
N ASP A 688 -16.67 7.61 -37.86
CA ASP A 688 -16.94 8.60 -38.89
C ASP A 688 -17.21 9.99 -38.30
N ASN A 689 -18.05 10.09 -37.27
CA ASN A 689 -18.31 11.36 -36.56
C ASN A 689 -17.02 11.97 -35.97
N ASN A 690 -16.11 11.13 -35.46
CA ASN A 690 -14.83 11.61 -34.93
C ASN A 690 -13.88 12.08 -36.04
N GLU A 691 -13.93 11.47 -37.23
CA GLU A 691 -13.15 11.92 -38.39
C GLU A 691 -13.60 13.32 -38.86
N GLU A 692 -14.91 13.54 -38.97
CA GLU A 692 -15.49 14.84 -39.34
C GLU A 692 -15.19 15.96 -38.33
N GLU A 693 -15.31 15.67 -37.03
CA GLU A 693 -15.09 16.67 -35.98
C GLU A 693 -13.63 17.10 -35.88
N VAL A 694 -12.69 16.19 -36.16
CA VAL A 694 -11.26 16.51 -36.21
C VAL A 694 -10.93 17.35 -37.43
N GLN A 695 -11.51 17.05 -38.60
CA GLN A 695 -11.35 17.90 -39.79
C GLN A 695 -11.81 19.34 -39.52
N ARG A 696 -12.90 19.53 -38.76
CA ARG A 696 -13.38 20.85 -38.32
C ARG A 696 -12.49 21.57 -37.30
N LEU A 697 -11.64 20.85 -36.55
CA LEU A 697 -10.74 21.44 -35.54
C LEU A 697 -9.33 21.71 -36.08
N THR A 698 -8.97 21.08 -37.20
CA THR A 698 -7.69 21.30 -37.90
C THR A 698 -7.76 22.34 -39.02
N HIS A 699 -8.97 22.75 -39.40
CA HIS A 699 -9.26 23.93 -40.22
C HIS A 699 -9.75 25.06 -39.32
#